data_AF-A0A2E6MVF2-F1
#
_entry.id   AF-A0A2E6MVF2-F1
#
_cell.length_a   1.000
_cell.length_b   1.000
_cell.length_c   1.000
_cell.angle_alpha   90.00
_cell.angle_beta   90.00
_cell.angle_gamma   90.00
#
_symmetry.space_group_name_H-M   'P 1'
#
loop_
_entity.id
_entity.type
_entity.pdbx_description
1 polymer ?
#
loop_
_entity_poly.entity_id
_entity_poly.type
_entity_poly.pdbx_seq_one_letter_code
_entity_poly.pdbx_strand_id
1 'polypeptide(L)'
;MQRLSNRSKLTALFTVLLCMLTAFPALGQVTITPAMRKAENALRVKIVRAGNWFAQGKIDDSADLVEEVQKEFEEQMKGADQQRLALYSKVYNMLKKAHALLELEGIVLPELKEPMIARPMPKPVVPVNPGDAPAMLMEVPEGKVSFVNHITPILMAKCGNCHVRQARGMFSMESFETLMKGPDAGVVIFPKDSAGSRIIEVIESGDMPRGGLKVSNVELAVLKKWIDEGAEFDADDPKALLVDLNPEASVGDLPVVKPMKSTGTETVSFKNDVAPILMQNCASCHGFGDRPSGRFDLASFSAMMRGGENGPPILPGNPDESFLVKKLLGTGGGERMPRGRDPLDDAQMETITTWIKEGATFDGLDFSTNIRRVVAIAIAENSTHEELAAQRTALAASNWNLAMPGINHATADTTNFHLLGTQTESQLKTYGTQAEEIAKKVQIALKLPTESPLLKGKITLYFFNQRYDYGEFGTMIEERSIPRQWKGHFNFDIVDAYGTVLIPRSDDYTFDGLIAEHLAGIHARSLGDVPAWFSNGVSRVIAAKIVKDDARINGWKDVINTAASRAAKSSDIVTGKLGGEDGSLLSYSYVQFLMSNSARWNTLVKSVGNGAKFSDAFVNAYGDTPEKISEIWWKTGS
;
A
#
# COMPACT_ATOMS: atom_id res chain seq x y z
N MET A 1 20.79 -63.74 -53.44
CA MET A 1 21.27 -62.50 -54.11
C MET A 1 21.14 -61.36 -53.11
N GLN A 2 22.17 -61.16 -52.29
CA GLN A 2 23.18 -60.09 -52.43
C GLN A 2 22.66 -58.71 -52.01
N ARG A 3 22.97 -58.35 -50.75
CA ARG A 3 23.82 -57.19 -50.40
C ARG A 3 24.17 -57.25 -48.91
N LEU A 4 25.19 -58.07 -48.62
CA LEU A 4 26.08 -57.93 -47.46
C LEU A 4 27.27 -57.05 -47.88
N SER A 5 27.96 -56.49 -46.89
CA SER A 5 29.29 -55.86 -46.96
C SER A 5 29.34 -54.34 -47.21
N ASN A 6 29.18 -53.56 -46.13
CA ASN A 6 30.20 -52.59 -45.72
C ASN A 6 29.95 -52.13 -44.27
N ARG A 7 30.23 -53.04 -43.34
CA ARG A 7 30.61 -52.76 -41.96
C ARG A 7 31.88 -53.56 -41.67
N SER A 8 33.04 -52.95 -41.84
CA SER A 8 34.27 -53.19 -41.09
C SER A 8 35.40 -52.41 -41.76
N LYS A 9 36.34 -51.90 -40.96
CA LYS A 9 37.48 -51.04 -41.33
C LYS A 9 37.24 -49.54 -41.24
N LEU A 10 36.81 -49.08 -40.05
CA LEU A 10 37.28 -47.80 -39.49
C LEU A 10 37.28 -47.93 -37.95
N THR A 11 37.97 -48.97 -37.49
CA THR A 11 38.37 -49.21 -36.10
C THR A 11 39.83 -49.62 -36.15
N ALA A 12 40.74 -48.63 -36.15
CA ALA A 12 42.14 -48.77 -35.73
C ALA A 12 42.86 -47.43 -35.97
N LEU A 13 42.71 -46.47 -35.05
CA LEU A 13 43.69 -45.43 -34.71
C LEU A 13 43.04 -44.49 -33.67
N PHE A 14 42.70 -45.02 -32.49
CA PHE A 14 42.27 -44.20 -31.35
C PHE A 14 42.58 -44.88 -30.02
N THR A 15 43.87 -44.95 -29.69
CA THR A 15 44.49 -45.13 -28.35
C THR A 15 46.01 -45.09 -28.62
N VAL A 16 46.84 -44.18 -28.11
CA VAL A 16 47.16 -43.84 -26.70
C VAL A 16 47.99 -42.53 -26.69
N LEU A 17 48.01 -41.84 -25.53
CA LEU A 17 48.85 -40.71 -25.06
C LEU A 17 48.20 -39.32 -25.28
N LEU A 18 47.48 -38.70 -24.33
CA LEU A 18 47.79 -38.32 -22.95
C LEU A 18 49.07 -37.46 -22.81
N CYS A 19 48.94 -36.13 -22.94
CA CYS A 19 49.44 -35.16 -21.95
C CYS A 19 49.22 -33.69 -22.39
N MET A 20 48.75 -32.90 -21.42
CA MET A 20 48.80 -31.44 -21.33
C MET A 20 47.98 -30.58 -22.30
N LEU A 21 46.71 -30.35 -21.93
CA LEU A 21 46.10 -29.03 -22.05
C LEU A 21 45.47 -28.70 -20.70
N THR A 22 46.08 -27.76 -20.00
CA THR A 22 45.57 -27.18 -18.77
C THR A 22 44.21 -26.54 -19.06
N ALA A 23 43.18 -27.05 -18.39
CA ALA A 23 41.89 -26.39 -18.30
C ALA A 23 42.10 -25.07 -17.55
N PHE A 24 42.04 -23.94 -18.25
CA PHE A 24 41.70 -22.67 -17.61
C PHE A 24 40.23 -22.76 -17.19
N PRO A 25 39.88 -22.60 -15.90
CA PRO A 25 38.49 -22.49 -15.52
C PRO A 25 37.97 -21.17 -16.10
N ALA A 26 36.89 -21.26 -16.88
CA ALA A 26 36.08 -20.10 -17.20
C ALA A 26 35.60 -19.48 -15.87
N LEU A 27 36.05 -18.26 -15.57
CA LEU A 27 35.51 -17.45 -14.49
C LEU A 27 34.07 -17.09 -14.86
N GLY A 28 33.12 -17.92 -14.41
CA GLY A 28 31.70 -17.73 -14.66
C GLY A 28 31.12 -16.55 -13.87
N GLN A 29 30.47 -15.62 -14.57
CA GLN A 29 29.52 -14.68 -13.99
C GLN A 29 28.34 -15.47 -13.39
N VAL A 30 27.99 -15.24 -12.12
CA VAL A 30 26.83 -15.87 -11.49
C VAL A 30 25.61 -14.97 -11.66
N THR A 31 24.74 -15.26 -12.62
CA THR A 31 23.40 -14.64 -12.69
C THR A 31 22.49 -15.20 -11.60
N ILE A 32 21.68 -14.37 -10.94
CA ILE A 32 20.70 -14.84 -9.93
C ILE A 32 19.78 -15.92 -10.52
N THR A 33 19.93 -17.15 -10.04
CA THR A 33 19.13 -18.29 -10.53
C THR A 33 17.81 -18.43 -9.76
N PRO A 34 16.78 -19.07 -10.35
CA PRO A 34 15.56 -19.43 -9.62
C PRO A 34 15.83 -20.28 -8.37
N ALA A 35 16.87 -21.12 -8.39
CA ALA A 35 17.30 -21.90 -7.24
C ALA A 35 17.80 -21.01 -6.09
N MET A 36 18.59 -19.96 -6.41
CA MET A 36 19.04 -18.98 -5.42
C MET A 36 17.89 -18.19 -4.79
N ARG A 37 16.89 -17.80 -5.58
CA ARG A 37 15.68 -17.13 -5.04
C ARG A 37 14.85 -18.05 -4.16
N LYS A 38 14.77 -19.34 -4.53
CA LYS A 38 14.07 -20.35 -3.72
C LYS A 38 14.77 -20.58 -2.38
N ALA A 39 16.12 -20.63 -2.39
CA ALA A 39 16.93 -20.75 -1.18
C ALA A 39 16.78 -19.51 -0.27
N GLU A 40 16.88 -18.30 -0.82
CA GLU A 40 16.66 -17.05 -0.07
C GLU A 40 15.28 -17.01 0.60
N ASN A 41 14.23 -17.37 -0.14
CA ASN A 41 12.88 -17.37 0.39
C ASN A 41 12.68 -18.44 1.49
N ALA A 42 13.33 -19.60 1.35
CA ALA A 42 13.30 -20.64 2.37
C ALA A 42 13.88 -20.15 3.71
N LEU A 43 15.03 -19.46 3.68
CA LEU A 43 15.62 -18.86 4.89
C LEU A 43 14.67 -17.83 5.52
N ARG A 44 14.05 -16.96 4.72
CA ARG A 44 13.09 -15.97 5.23
C ARG A 44 11.89 -16.61 5.92
N VAL A 45 11.33 -17.67 5.34
CA VAL A 45 10.21 -18.40 5.93
C VAL A 45 10.60 -19.00 7.28
N LYS A 46 11.79 -19.59 7.38
CA LYS A 46 12.31 -20.12 8.65
C LYS A 46 12.48 -19.02 9.72
N ILE A 47 12.99 -17.84 9.35
CA ILE A 47 13.14 -16.72 10.32
C ILE A 47 11.76 -16.21 10.79
N VAL A 48 10.78 -16.11 9.90
CA VAL A 48 9.40 -15.74 10.29
C VAL A 48 8.81 -16.77 11.25
N ARG A 49 9.04 -18.06 10.99
CA ARG A 49 8.61 -19.14 11.89
C ARG A 49 9.28 -19.05 13.25
N ALA A 50 10.59 -18.79 13.31
CA ALA A 50 11.30 -18.56 14.57
C ALA A 50 10.69 -17.38 15.34
N GLY A 51 10.42 -16.25 14.67
CA GLY A 51 9.74 -15.11 15.29
C GLY A 51 8.33 -15.43 15.83
N ASN A 52 7.57 -16.30 15.15
CA ASN A 52 6.29 -16.78 15.66
C ASN A 52 6.43 -17.66 16.91
N TRP A 53 7.47 -18.50 16.98
CA TRP A 53 7.77 -19.30 18.17
C TRP A 53 8.22 -18.44 19.34
N PHE A 54 9.06 -17.44 19.08
CA PHE A 54 9.44 -16.41 20.05
C PHE A 54 8.20 -15.73 20.63
N ALA A 55 7.27 -15.26 19.78
CA ALA A 55 6.04 -14.61 20.22
C ALA A 55 5.08 -15.53 21.01
N GLN A 56 5.23 -16.85 20.88
CA GLN A 56 4.48 -17.87 21.62
C GLN A 56 5.17 -18.29 22.93
N GLY A 57 6.30 -17.66 23.29
CA GLY A 57 7.11 -18.01 24.47
C GLY A 57 7.97 -19.27 24.30
N LYS A 58 8.10 -19.79 23.07
CA LYS A 58 8.97 -20.94 22.76
C LYS A 58 10.38 -20.44 22.39
N ILE A 59 11.10 -19.94 23.39
CA ILE A 59 12.35 -19.22 23.20
C ILE A 59 13.47 -20.16 22.70
N ASP A 60 13.60 -21.35 23.27
CA ASP A 60 14.62 -22.33 22.86
C ASP A 60 14.41 -22.84 21.43
N ASP A 61 13.16 -23.20 21.06
CA ASP A 61 12.81 -23.61 19.70
C ASP A 61 13.10 -22.48 18.67
N SER A 62 12.89 -21.23 19.08
CA SER A 62 13.23 -20.07 18.27
C SER A 62 14.74 -19.90 18.11
N ALA A 63 15.51 -20.11 19.18
CA ALA A 63 16.96 -20.01 19.18
C ALA A 63 17.59 -21.06 18.26
N ASP A 64 17.18 -22.32 18.39
CA ASP A 64 17.66 -23.44 17.58
C ASP A 64 17.41 -23.19 16.09
N LEU A 65 16.23 -22.68 15.74
CA LEU A 65 15.89 -22.39 14.35
C LEU A 65 16.64 -21.17 13.81
N VAL A 66 16.92 -20.15 14.62
CA VAL A 66 17.74 -19.00 14.20
C VAL A 66 19.19 -19.44 13.95
N GLU A 67 19.74 -20.30 14.80
CA GLU A 67 21.09 -20.86 14.61
C GLU A 67 21.17 -21.73 13.34
N GLU A 68 20.14 -22.55 13.07
CA GLU A 68 20.04 -23.33 11.83
C GLU A 68 20.04 -22.42 10.60
N VAL A 69 19.23 -21.35 10.62
CA VAL A 69 19.16 -20.41 9.49
C VAL A 69 20.47 -19.65 9.32
N GLN A 70 21.15 -19.28 10.41
CA GLN A 70 22.45 -18.63 10.32
C GLN A 70 23.48 -19.52 9.61
N LYS A 71 23.55 -20.82 9.95
CA LYS A 71 24.46 -21.77 9.29
C LYS A 71 24.16 -21.90 7.80
N GLU A 72 22.89 -22.02 7.43
CA GLU A 72 22.48 -22.09 6.03
C GLU A 72 22.77 -20.78 5.29
N PHE A 73 22.56 -19.63 5.92
CA PHE A 73 22.89 -18.32 5.37
C PHE A 73 24.39 -18.21 5.12
N GLU A 74 25.25 -18.52 6.10
CA GLU A 74 26.70 -18.48 5.96
C GLU A 74 27.21 -19.38 4.82
N GLU A 75 26.59 -20.56 4.63
CA GLU A 75 26.90 -21.44 3.50
C GLU A 75 26.56 -20.80 2.15
N GLN A 76 25.40 -20.14 2.04
CA GLN A 76 25.02 -19.39 0.82
C GLN A 76 25.97 -18.21 0.54
N MET A 77 26.60 -17.66 1.58
CA MET A 77 27.48 -16.50 1.48
C MET A 77 28.94 -16.85 1.13
N LYS A 78 29.34 -18.13 1.14
CA LYS A 78 30.69 -18.54 0.72
C LYS A 78 30.93 -18.21 -0.75
N GLY A 79 31.91 -17.34 -1.02
CA GLY A 79 32.26 -16.90 -2.38
C GLY A 79 31.15 -16.10 -3.08
N ALA A 80 30.28 -15.44 -2.32
CA ALA A 80 29.19 -14.63 -2.86
C ALA A 80 29.72 -13.38 -3.60
N ASP A 81 29.15 -13.11 -4.78
CA ASP A 81 29.35 -11.86 -5.52
C ASP A 81 28.35 -10.78 -5.07
N GLN A 82 28.48 -9.57 -5.63
CA GLN A 82 27.64 -8.42 -5.26
C GLN A 82 26.14 -8.66 -5.51
N GLN A 83 25.78 -9.45 -6.53
CA GLN A 83 24.39 -9.77 -6.83
C GLN A 83 23.78 -10.76 -5.81
N ARG A 84 24.56 -11.77 -5.40
CA ARG A 84 24.16 -12.70 -4.34
C ARG A 84 24.12 -11.99 -2.98
N LEU A 85 25.06 -11.09 -2.69
CA LEU A 85 25.05 -10.22 -1.50
C LEU A 85 23.77 -9.36 -1.45
N ALA A 86 23.39 -8.73 -2.56
CA ALA A 86 22.18 -7.94 -2.65
C ALA A 86 20.90 -8.78 -2.43
N LEU A 87 20.83 -9.98 -3.03
CA LEU A 87 19.71 -10.90 -2.87
C LEU A 87 19.48 -11.30 -1.40
N TYR A 88 20.56 -11.63 -0.68
CA TYR A 88 20.49 -12.13 0.70
C TYR A 88 20.54 -11.03 1.79
N SER A 89 20.70 -9.75 1.40
CA SER A 89 20.73 -8.60 2.33
C SER A 89 19.52 -8.53 3.28
N LYS A 90 18.34 -8.95 2.82
CA LYS A 90 17.13 -9.00 3.63
C LYS A 90 17.19 -10.10 4.69
N VAL A 91 17.70 -11.28 4.34
CA VAL A 91 17.90 -12.41 5.26
C VAL A 91 18.87 -12.01 6.37
N TYR A 92 19.98 -11.37 6.03
CA TYR A 92 20.96 -10.87 7.00
C TYR A 92 20.33 -9.91 8.02
N ASN A 93 19.57 -8.91 7.56
CA ASN A 93 18.90 -7.96 8.44
C ASN A 93 17.85 -8.62 9.34
N MET A 94 17.19 -9.67 8.85
CA MET A 94 16.24 -10.46 9.64
C MET A 94 16.96 -11.28 10.72
N LEU A 95 18.09 -11.92 10.41
CA LEU A 95 18.93 -12.62 11.38
C LEU A 95 19.46 -11.66 12.45
N LYS A 96 20.00 -10.50 12.06
CA LYS A 96 20.48 -9.47 12.99
C LYS A 96 19.43 -9.07 14.02
N LYS A 97 18.17 -8.92 13.60
CA LYS A 97 17.05 -8.63 14.53
C LYS A 97 16.70 -9.81 15.41
N ALA A 98 16.70 -11.03 14.86
CA ALA A 98 16.42 -12.24 15.63
C ALA A 98 17.48 -12.47 16.73
N HIS A 99 18.77 -12.26 16.42
CA HIS A 99 19.86 -12.29 17.40
C HIS A 99 19.63 -11.29 18.52
N ALA A 100 19.35 -10.02 18.19
CA ALA A 100 19.11 -8.99 19.20
C ALA A 100 17.91 -9.32 20.11
N LEU A 101 16.83 -9.91 19.57
CA LEU A 101 15.68 -10.31 20.37
C LEU A 101 15.98 -11.48 21.30
N LEU A 102 16.73 -12.48 20.84
CA LEU A 102 17.12 -13.63 21.64
C LEU A 102 18.15 -13.27 22.72
N GLU A 103 19.05 -12.33 22.42
CA GLU A 103 20.01 -11.80 23.39
C GLU A 103 19.31 -11.06 24.55
N LEU A 104 18.21 -10.34 24.26
CA LEU A 104 17.38 -9.71 25.30
C LEU A 104 16.70 -10.73 26.23
N GLU A 105 16.44 -11.95 25.75
CA GLU A 105 15.94 -13.07 26.55
C GLU A 105 17.07 -13.88 27.23
N GLY A 106 18.33 -13.41 27.12
CA GLY A 106 19.50 -14.04 27.73
C GLY A 106 20.09 -15.21 26.93
N ILE A 107 19.67 -15.42 25.68
CA ILE A 107 20.22 -16.45 24.80
C ILE A 107 21.38 -15.88 23.99
N VAL A 108 22.54 -16.51 24.09
CA VAL A 108 23.76 -16.12 23.34
C VAL A 108 23.93 -17.06 22.15
N LEU A 109 23.77 -16.53 20.94
CA LEU A 109 24.00 -17.25 19.69
C LEU A 109 25.43 -17.07 19.16
N PRO A 110 25.91 -17.96 18.26
CA PRO A 110 27.18 -17.76 17.55
C PRO A 110 27.24 -16.41 16.82
N GLU A 111 28.44 -15.82 16.72
CA GLU A 111 28.62 -14.51 16.09
C GLU A 111 28.12 -14.50 14.63
N LEU A 112 27.18 -13.60 14.33
CA LEU A 112 26.68 -13.40 12.97
C LEU A 112 27.66 -12.55 12.16
N LYS A 113 28.45 -13.19 11.30
CA LYS A 113 29.43 -12.50 10.45
C LYS A 113 28.75 -11.55 9.46
N GLU A 114 29.23 -10.31 9.43
CA GLU A 114 28.82 -9.35 8.40
C GLU A 114 29.28 -9.85 7.02
N PRO A 115 28.36 -10.08 6.05
CA PRO A 115 28.77 -10.26 4.68
C PRO A 115 29.41 -8.96 4.23
N MET A 116 30.47 -9.01 3.42
CA MET A 116 31.10 -7.83 2.82
C MET A 116 30.14 -7.14 1.83
N ILE A 117 29.07 -6.56 2.35
CA ILE A 117 28.18 -5.60 1.70
C ILE A 117 28.92 -4.27 1.78
N ALA A 118 28.85 -3.49 0.70
CA ALA A 118 29.28 -2.10 0.69
C ALA A 118 28.93 -1.43 2.02
N ARG A 119 29.94 -0.84 2.67
CA ARG A 119 29.76 -0.10 3.92
C ARG A 119 28.50 0.77 3.77
N PRO A 120 27.52 0.72 4.69
CA PRO A 120 26.48 1.72 4.69
C PRO A 120 27.18 3.08 4.76
N MET A 121 26.95 3.92 3.74
CA MET A 121 27.54 5.26 3.70
C MET A 121 27.25 5.95 5.02
N PRO A 122 28.21 6.72 5.58
CA PRO A 122 27.92 7.59 6.70
C PRO A 122 26.69 8.44 6.38
N LYS A 123 25.81 8.64 7.38
CA LYS A 123 24.67 9.54 7.26
C LYS A 123 25.16 10.88 6.70
N PRO A 124 24.39 11.54 5.80
CA PRO A 124 24.79 12.85 5.29
C PRO A 124 25.16 13.75 6.47
N VAL A 125 26.36 14.33 6.42
CA VAL A 125 26.71 15.43 7.29
C VAL A 125 25.73 16.54 6.93
N VAL A 126 24.77 16.80 7.82
CA VAL A 126 23.87 17.94 7.68
C VAL A 126 24.79 19.18 7.70
N PRO A 127 24.81 19.99 6.64
CA PRO A 127 25.54 21.25 6.70
C PRO A 127 24.94 22.07 7.84
N VAL A 128 25.80 22.60 8.70
CA VAL A 128 25.39 23.29 9.94
C VAL A 128 24.56 24.54 9.63
N ASN A 129 24.52 25.01 8.36
CA ASN A 129 23.66 26.08 7.89
C ASN A 129 23.01 25.80 6.51
N PRO A 130 21.76 26.25 6.25
CA PRO A 130 21.09 26.14 4.94
C PRO A 130 21.69 26.95 3.78
N GLY A 131 22.95 27.37 3.90
CA GLY A 131 23.72 28.10 2.87
C GLY A 131 24.96 27.35 2.37
N ASP A 132 25.29 26.19 2.94
CA ASP A 132 26.51 25.42 2.65
C ASP A 132 26.23 24.23 1.71
N ALA A 133 25.47 24.45 0.63
CA ALA A 133 25.47 23.49 -0.47
C ALA A 133 26.90 23.42 -1.05
N PRO A 134 27.40 22.23 -1.51
CA PRO A 134 28.68 22.17 -2.21
C PRO A 134 28.68 23.24 -3.30
N ALA A 135 29.69 24.11 -3.27
CA ALA A 135 29.73 25.34 -4.05
C ALA A 135 29.26 25.07 -5.49
N MET A 136 28.13 25.68 -5.90
CA MET A 136 27.75 25.68 -7.31
C MET A 136 28.95 26.22 -8.08
N LEU A 137 29.49 25.43 -9.01
CA LEU A 137 30.50 25.93 -9.95
C LEU A 137 29.89 27.13 -10.68
N MET A 138 30.38 28.33 -10.37
CA MET A 138 29.89 29.57 -10.97
C MET A 138 30.52 29.82 -12.34
N GLU A 139 31.70 29.25 -12.59
CA GLU A 139 32.46 29.40 -13.82
C GLU A 139 33.12 28.09 -14.24
N VAL A 140 33.46 27.99 -15.53
CA VAL A 140 34.21 26.86 -16.08
C VAL A 140 35.70 27.10 -15.79
N PRO A 141 36.45 26.16 -15.19
CA PRO A 141 37.87 26.34 -14.90
C PRO A 141 38.66 26.69 -16.17
N GLU A 142 39.54 27.69 -16.11
CA GLU A 142 40.40 28.07 -17.24
C GLU A 142 41.43 26.96 -17.56
N GLY A 143 41.96 26.30 -16.53
CA GLY A 143 42.91 25.19 -16.63
C GLY A 143 42.27 23.81 -16.81
N LYS A 144 43.09 22.75 -16.78
CA LYS A 144 42.64 21.36 -16.92
C LYS A 144 41.59 20.99 -15.88
N VAL A 145 40.55 20.27 -16.28
CA VAL A 145 39.46 19.90 -15.38
C VAL A 145 39.84 18.66 -14.56
N SER A 146 40.02 18.86 -13.26
CA SER A 146 40.19 17.79 -12.26
C SER A 146 38.94 16.90 -12.10
N PHE A 147 39.11 15.58 -12.13
CA PHE A 147 38.02 14.64 -11.87
C PHE A 147 37.61 14.66 -10.39
N VAL A 148 38.58 14.66 -9.47
CA VAL A 148 38.32 14.68 -8.02
C VAL A 148 37.68 15.99 -7.58
N ASN A 149 38.18 17.14 -8.05
CA ASN A 149 37.77 18.46 -7.51
C ASN A 149 36.60 19.11 -8.27
N HIS A 150 36.42 18.81 -9.57
CA HIS A 150 35.35 19.45 -10.35
C HIS A 150 34.24 18.47 -10.75
N ILE A 151 34.57 17.23 -11.11
CA ILE A 151 33.58 16.27 -11.64
C ILE A 151 32.88 15.49 -10.52
N THR A 152 33.65 14.98 -9.56
CA THR A 152 33.11 14.22 -8.41
C THR A 152 32.01 14.99 -7.66
N PRO A 153 32.15 16.30 -7.35
CA PRO A 153 31.06 17.06 -6.73
C PRO A 153 29.78 17.12 -7.56
N ILE A 154 29.88 17.32 -8.89
CA ILE A 154 28.71 17.35 -9.79
C ILE A 154 28.04 15.97 -9.79
N LEU A 155 28.81 14.90 -9.98
CA LEU A 155 28.29 13.54 -10.00
C LEU A 155 27.62 13.18 -8.67
N MET A 156 28.27 13.43 -7.54
CA MET A 156 27.71 13.13 -6.22
C MET A 156 26.43 13.94 -5.93
N ALA A 157 26.44 15.24 -6.22
CA ALA A 157 25.30 16.12 -5.97
C ALA A 157 24.09 15.80 -6.87
N LYS A 158 24.31 15.48 -8.14
CA LYS A 158 23.21 15.36 -9.12
C LYS A 158 22.79 13.92 -9.39
N CYS A 159 23.73 12.97 -9.29
CA CYS A 159 23.54 11.59 -9.72
C CYS A 159 23.76 10.59 -8.58
N GLY A 160 24.48 10.96 -7.52
CA GLY A 160 24.94 10.07 -6.44
C GLY A 160 23.83 9.32 -5.70
N ASN A 161 22.65 9.95 -5.52
CA ASN A 161 21.57 9.30 -4.79
C ASN A 161 21.02 8.06 -5.51
N CYS A 162 21.09 8.03 -6.85
CA CYS A 162 20.60 6.92 -7.65
C CYS A 162 21.73 6.03 -8.18
N HIS A 163 22.81 6.61 -8.69
CA HIS A 163 23.88 5.89 -9.40
C HIS A 163 25.10 5.56 -8.54
N VAL A 164 25.16 6.03 -7.28
CA VAL A 164 26.18 5.61 -6.29
C VAL A 164 25.54 4.81 -5.16
N ARG A 165 24.53 5.37 -4.48
CA ARG A 165 23.89 4.69 -3.34
C ARG A 165 23.08 3.45 -3.72
N GLN A 166 22.51 3.43 -4.93
CA GLN A 166 21.52 2.42 -5.32
C GLN A 166 21.80 1.76 -6.68
N ALA A 167 22.86 2.18 -7.39
CA ALA A 167 23.23 1.71 -8.73
C ALA A 167 22.02 1.51 -9.68
N ARG A 168 21.10 2.49 -9.71
CA ARG A 168 19.86 2.40 -10.49
C ARG A 168 20.14 2.37 -11.99
N GLY A 169 19.32 1.63 -12.74
CA GLY A 169 19.45 1.51 -14.19
C GLY A 169 20.58 0.58 -14.65
N MET A 170 21.02 -0.35 -13.78
CA MET A 170 22.16 -1.26 -14.04
C MET A 170 23.48 -0.51 -14.30
N PHE A 171 23.56 0.74 -13.85
CA PHE A 171 24.71 1.61 -13.99
C PHE A 171 25.13 2.10 -12.60
N SER A 172 26.41 1.92 -12.30
CA SER A 172 27.07 2.42 -11.10
C SER A 172 28.16 3.40 -11.51
N MET A 173 28.28 4.47 -10.75
CA MET A 173 29.40 5.42 -10.81
C MET A 173 30.02 5.56 -9.42
N GLU A 174 30.00 4.51 -8.61
CA GLU A 174 30.55 4.54 -7.25
C GLU A 174 32.07 4.77 -7.23
N SER A 175 32.75 4.55 -8.35
CA SER A 175 34.18 4.81 -8.57
C SER A 175 34.43 5.31 -10.00
N PHE A 176 35.63 5.84 -10.27
CA PHE A 176 36.03 6.21 -11.63
C PHE A 176 36.02 4.99 -12.58
N GLU A 177 36.53 3.85 -12.12
CA GLU A 177 36.54 2.60 -12.91
C GLU A 177 35.13 2.18 -13.35
N THR A 178 34.15 2.24 -12.44
CA THR A 178 32.76 1.85 -12.73
C THR A 178 32.06 2.84 -13.66
N LEU A 179 32.31 4.15 -13.47
CA LEU A 179 31.83 5.21 -14.36
C LEU A 179 32.31 5.00 -15.81
N MET A 180 33.61 4.74 -15.99
CA MET A 180 34.21 4.57 -17.32
C MET A 180 33.85 3.24 -17.97
N LYS A 181 33.66 2.18 -17.17
CA LYS A 181 33.19 0.88 -17.67
C LYS A 181 31.76 0.97 -18.24
N GLY A 182 30.88 1.74 -17.58
CA GLY A 182 29.46 1.82 -17.95
C GLY A 182 28.67 0.55 -17.65
N PRO A 183 27.35 0.53 -17.94
CA PRO A 183 26.51 -0.66 -17.86
C PRO A 183 26.85 -1.66 -18.98
N ASP A 184 26.36 -2.90 -18.87
CA ASP A 184 26.52 -3.92 -19.93
C ASP A 184 25.92 -3.48 -21.29
N ALA A 185 25.01 -2.51 -21.28
CA ALA A 185 24.38 -1.95 -22.46
C ALA A 185 25.29 -1.01 -23.28
N GLY A 186 26.43 -0.56 -22.74
CA GLY A 186 27.37 0.31 -23.46
C GLY A 186 28.16 1.26 -22.57
N VAL A 187 29.01 2.07 -23.21
CA VAL A 187 29.88 3.03 -22.53
C VAL A 187 29.13 4.34 -22.27
N VAL A 188 29.31 4.94 -21.08
CA VAL A 188 28.64 6.19 -20.69
C VAL A 188 29.46 7.44 -21.05
N ILE A 189 30.79 7.31 -21.00
CA ILE A 189 31.77 8.36 -21.31
C ILE A 189 32.63 7.90 -22.48
N PHE A 190 32.62 8.62 -23.59
CA PHE A 190 33.60 8.45 -24.67
C PHE A 190 34.68 9.52 -24.52
N PRO A 191 35.90 9.15 -24.06
CA PRO A 191 36.99 10.11 -23.95
C PRO A 191 37.24 10.86 -25.26
N LYS A 192 37.43 12.18 -25.17
CA LYS A 192 37.60 13.11 -26.30
C LYS A 192 36.35 13.31 -27.17
N ASP A 193 35.19 12.81 -26.73
CA ASP A 193 33.92 12.94 -27.45
C ASP A 193 32.77 13.21 -26.49
N SER A 194 32.65 14.46 -26.03
CA SER A 194 31.52 14.88 -25.19
C SER A 194 30.19 14.81 -25.95
N ALA A 195 30.18 15.03 -27.27
CA ALA A 195 28.97 15.00 -28.09
C ALA A 195 28.40 13.57 -28.27
N GLY A 196 29.28 12.57 -28.37
CA GLY A 196 28.89 11.15 -28.43
C GLY A 196 28.68 10.52 -27.04
N SER A 197 29.07 11.19 -25.96
CA SER A 197 28.95 10.67 -24.60
C SER A 197 27.50 10.62 -24.12
N ARG A 198 27.06 9.41 -23.74
CA ARG A 198 25.69 9.15 -23.27
C ARG A 198 25.31 10.01 -22.07
N ILE A 199 26.26 10.31 -21.16
CA ILE A 199 25.99 11.19 -20.01
C ILE A 199 25.55 12.59 -20.44
N ILE A 200 26.12 13.13 -21.52
CA ILE A 200 25.80 14.45 -22.04
C ILE A 200 24.45 14.41 -22.73
N GLU A 201 24.22 13.41 -23.59
CA GLU A 201 22.94 13.19 -24.28
C GLU A 201 21.76 13.20 -23.31
N VAL A 202 21.83 12.43 -22.21
CA VAL A 202 20.72 12.32 -21.26
C VAL A 202 20.55 13.54 -20.36
N ILE A 203 21.60 14.34 -20.17
CA ILE A 203 21.50 15.63 -19.45
C ILE A 203 20.85 16.67 -20.36
N GLU A 204 21.24 16.74 -21.62
CA GLU A 204 20.71 17.70 -22.59
C GLU A 204 19.27 17.38 -23.01
N SER A 205 18.91 16.10 -23.09
CA SER A 205 17.52 15.69 -23.31
C SER A 205 16.60 15.98 -22.11
N GLY A 206 17.18 16.26 -20.93
CA GLY A 206 16.46 16.43 -19.68
C GLY A 206 15.95 15.11 -19.07
N ASP A 207 16.40 13.97 -19.57
CA ASP A 207 16.08 12.64 -19.02
C ASP A 207 16.73 12.41 -17.66
N MET A 208 17.90 13.01 -17.45
CA MET A 208 18.70 12.97 -16.23
C MET A 208 19.20 14.37 -15.85
N PRO A 209 19.40 14.66 -14.56
CA PRO A 209 19.10 13.81 -13.42
C PRO A 209 17.59 13.81 -13.08
N ARG A 210 17.09 12.68 -12.57
CA ARG A 210 15.69 12.53 -12.15
C ARG A 210 15.45 13.02 -10.72
N GLY A 211 14.17 13.18 -10.37
CA GLY A 211 13.76 13.54 -9.02
C GLY A 211 13.90 15.02 -8.71
N GLY A 212 13.82 15.89 -9.71
CA GLY A 212 13.84 17.36 -9.55
C GLY A 212 15.23 17.98 -9.37
N LEU A 213 16.30 17.18 -9.50
CA LEU A 213 17.66 17.68 -9.60
C LEU A 213 17.90 18.27 -11.01
N LYS A 214 18.84 19.20 -11.12
CA LYS A 214 19.26 19.79 -12.40
C LYS A 214 20.77 20.03 -12.45
N VAL A 215 21.35 19.77 -13.62
CA VAL A 215 22.72 20.17 -13.96
C VAL A 215 22.63 21.57 -14.56
N SER A 216 23.40 22.52 -14.02
CA SER A 216 23.47 23.89 -14.53
C SER A 216 24.25 23.94 -15.85
N ASN A 217 24.09 25.02 -16.63
CA ASN A 217 24.86 25.19 -17.87
C ASN A 217 26.37 25.20 -17.62
N VAL A 218 26.81 25.73 -16.47
CA VAL A 218 28.22 25.73 -16.08
C VAL A 218 28.68 24.32 -15.72
N GLU A 219 27.93 23.59 -14.89
CA GLU A 219 28.24 22.20 -14.54
C GLU A 219 28.30 21.31 -15.79
N LEU A 220 27.37 21.50 -16.73
CA LEU A 220 27.37 20.79 -18.02
C LEU A 220 28.60 21.15 -18.87
N ALA A 221 28.98 22.42 -18.94
CA ALA A 221 30.17 22.85 -19.67
C ALA A 221 31.45 22.27 -19.06
N VAL A 222 31.54 22.18 -17.73
CA VAL A 222 32.65 21.53 -17.02
C VAL A 222 32.71 20.04 -17.33
N LEU A 223 31.57 19.33 -17.31
CA LEU A 223 31.50 17.92 -17.71
C LEU A 223 31.98 17.70 -19.15
N LYS A 224 31.49 18.51 -20.10
CA LYS A 224 31.90 18.42 -21.51
C LYS A 224 33.40 18.65 -21.67
N LYS A 225 33.91 19.72 -21.04
CA LYS A 225 35.35 20.06 -21.09
C LYS A 225 36.22 18.92 -20.59
N TRP A 226 35.89 18.32 -19.45
CA TRP A 226 36.62 17.18 -18.90
C TRP A 226 36.60 15.96 -19.84
N ILE A 227 35.45 15.65 -20.46
CA ILE A 227 35.36 14.55 -21.42
C ILE A 227 36.23 14.84 -22.64
N ASP A 228 36.16 16.04 -23.20
CA ASP A 228 36.91 16.46 -24.39
C ASP A 228 38.43 16.50 -24.14
N GLU A 229 38.85 16.81 -22.90
CA GLU A 229 40.24 16.71 -22.45
C GLU A 229 40.74 15.26 -22.31
N GLY A 230 39.85 14.27 -22.44
CA GLY A 230 40.18 12.84 -22.41
C GLY A 230 39.67 12.09 -21.19
N ALA A 231 38.76 12.69 -20.41
CA ALA A 231 38.16 12.08 -19.22
C ALA A 231 39.20 11.51 -18.24
N GLU A 232 40.28 12.27 -18.00
CA GLU A 232 41.41 11.80 -17.19
C GLU A 232 41.06 11.67 -15.69
N PHE A 233 41.71 10.70 -15.04
CA PHE A 233 41.65 10.48 -13.59
C PHE A 233 42.89 11.08 -12.91
N ASP A 234 42.69 11.84 -11.85
CA ASP A 234 43.74 12.59 -11.15
C ASP A 234 43.89 12.22 -9.66
N ALA A 235 43.58 10.97 -9.31
CA ALA A 235 43.84 10.37 -8.00
C ALA A 235 44.67 9.07 -8.10
N ASP A 236 45.06 8.53 -6.94
CA ASP A 236 45.96 7.36 -6.87
C ASP A 236 45.28 6.03 -7.22
N ASP A 237 44.00 5.85 -6.88
CA ASP A 237 43.27 4.60 -7.09
C ASP A 237 41.92 4.82 -7.80
N PRO A 238 41.76 4.41 -9.08
CA PRO A 238 40.51 4.54 -9.81
C PRO A 238 39.36 3.68 -9.26
N LYS A 239 39.66 2.76 -8.33
CA LYS A 239 38.67 1.93 -7.62
C LYS A 239 38.18 2.53 -6.32
N ALA A 240 38.84 3.58 -5.83
CA ALA A 240 38.39 4.28 -4.64
C ALA A 240 36.97 4.83 -4.86
N LEU A 241 36.16 4.81 -3.81
CA LEU A 241 34.79 5.29 -3.89
C LEU A 241 34.77 6.81 -4.08
N LEU A 242 33.87 7.32 -4.90
CA LEU A 242 33.73 8.76 -5.14
C LEU A 242 33.50 9.56 -3.84
N VAL A 243 32.80 8.95 -2.86
CA VAL A 243 32.58 9.55 -1.54
C VAL A 243 33.85 9.70 -0.71
N ASP A 244 34.86 8.86 -0.96
CA ASP A 244 36.14 8.89 -0.25
C ASP A 244 37.17 9.78 -0.97
N LEU A 245 37.02 9.97 -2.29
CA LEU A 245 37.91 10.80 -3.11
C LEU A 245 37.74 12.30 -2.85
N ASN A 246 36.52 12.74 -2.55
CA ASN A 246 36.25 14.14 -2.23
C ASN A 246 35.28 14.23 -1.03
N PRO A 247 35.79 14.46 0.19
CA PRO A 247 34.96 14.58 1.40
C PRO A 247 33.95 15.74 1.38
N GLU A 248 34.17 16.76 0.54
CA GLU A 248 33.25 17.89 0.33
C GLU A 248 32.13 17.55 -0.67
N ALA A 249 32.30 16.48 -1.47
CA ALA A 249 31.29 15.99 -2.40
C ALA A 249 30.20 15.20 -1.65
N SER A 250 29.14 15.91 -1.23
CA SER A 250 27.98 15.27 -0.62
C SER A 250 27.02 14.70 -1.69
N VAL A 251 26.41 13.56 -1.37
CA VAL A 251 25.29 13.05 -2.18
C VAL A 251 24.14 14.04 -2.05
N GLY A 252 23.71 14.63 -3.17
CA GLY A 252 22.62 15.60 -3.15
C GLY A 252 21.32 14.96 -2.68
N ASP A 253 20.64 15.63 -1.75
CA ASP A 253 19.34 15.20 -1.28
C ASP A 253 18.28 15.46 -2.36
N LEU A 254 17.42 14.47 -2.58
CA LEU A 254 16.22 14.69 -3.39
C LEU A 254 15.36 15.77 -2.70
N PRO A 255 14.69 16.65 -3.48
CA PRO A 255 13.74 17.60 -2.91
C PRO A 255 12.71 16.86 -2.08
N VAL A 256 12.59 17.24 -0.81
CA VAL A 256 11.56 16.70 0.08
C VAL A 256 10.24 17.37 -0.28
N VAL A 257 9.47 16.72 -1.15
CA VAL A 257 8.12 17.17 -1.49
C VAL A 257 7.18 16.83 -0.34
N LYS A 258 6.77 17.85 0.42
CA LYS A 258 5.78 17.70 1.49
C LYS A 258 4.37 17.76 0.90
N PRO A 259 3.50 16.76 1.16
CA PRO A 259 2.08 16.85 0.84
C PRO A 259 1.45 18.12 1.45
N MET A 260 0.70 18.87 0.66
CA MET A 260 0.02 20.08 1.08
C MET A 260 -1.50 19.89 1.02
N LYS A 261 -2.22 20.46 1.99
CA LYS A 261 -3.69 20.55 1.93
C LYS A 261 -4.10 21.67 0.99
N SER A 262 -5.23 21.50 0.31
CA SER A 262 -5.88 22.59 -0.43
C SER A 262 -6.24 23.73 0.50
N THR A 263 -6.09 24.95 0.00
CA THR A 263 -6.44 26.20 0.67
C THR A 263 -7.87 26.66 0.37
N GLY A 264 -8.54 25.99 -0.58
CA GLY A 264 -9.87 26.36 -1.09
C GLY A 264 -9.85 27.45 -2.16
N THR A 265 -8.67 27.87 -2.62
CA THR A 265 -8.50 28.85 -3.70
C THR A 265 -8.09 28.21 -5.03
N GLU A 266 -7.74 26.92 -5.00
CA GLU A 266 -7.39 26.13 -6.17
C GLU A 266 -8.61 25.88 -7.05
N THR A 267 -8.40 25.87 -8.37
CA THR A 267 -9.47 25.63 -9.35
C THR A 267 -9.64 24.15 -9.67
N VAL A 268 -8.58 23.34 -9.45
CA VAL A 268 -8.61 21.89 -9.67
C VAL A 268 -8.60 21.13 -8.35
N SER A 269 -9.62 20.29 -8.15
CA SER A 269 -9.75 19.41 -7.00
C SER A 269 -9.00 18.10 -7.24
N PHE A 270 -8.14 17.70 -6.30
CA PHE A 270 -7.50 16.40 -6.41
C PHE A 270 -8.53 15.26 -6.34
N LYS A 271 -9.43 15.29 -5.36
CA LYS A 271 -10.39 14.19 -5.16
C LYS A 271 -11.42 14.08 -6.29
N ASN A 272 -11.86 15.21 -6.85
CA ASN A 272 -12.91 15.24 -7.86
C ASN A 272 -12.38 15.13 -9.30
N ASP A 273 -11.21 15.74 -9.60
CA ASP A 273 -10.75 15.90 -10.98
C ASP A 273 -9.53 15.02 -11.29
N VAL A 274 -8.52 15.02 -10.41
CA VAL A 274 -7.23 14.32 -10.69
C VAL A 274 -7.29 12.84 -10.33
N ALA A 275 -7.79 12.50 -9.15
CA ALA A 275 -7.80 11.13 -8.64
C ALA A 275 -8.57 10.17 -9.55
N PRO A 276 -9.74 10.52 -10.13
CA PRO A 276 -10.42 9.66 -11.10
C PRO A 276 -9.58 9.37 -12.34
N ILE A 277 -8.89 10.36 -12.90
CA ILE A 277 -8.01 10.19 -14.07
C ILE A 277 -6.89 9.20 -13.75
N LEU A 278 -6.23 9.35 -12.59
CA LEU A 278 -5.18 8.44 -12.15
C LEU A 278 -5.70 7.02 -11.89
N MET A 279 -6.89 6.90 -11.30
CA MET A 279 -7.52 5.61 -11.03
C MET A 279 -7.88 4.85 -12.29
N GLN A 280 -8.38 5.55 -13.31
CA GLN A 280 -8.77 4.94 -14.58
C GLN A 280 -7.56 4.50 -15.42
N ASN A 281 -6.50 5.31 -15.41
CA ASN A 281 -5.38 5.16 -16.36
C ASN A 281 -4.14 4.50 -15.77
N CYS A 282 -3.90 4.62 -14.47
CA CYS A 282 -2.61 4.29 -13.86
C CYS A 282 -2.68 3.17 -12.81
N ALA A 283 -3.82 3.03 -12.13
CA ALA A 283 -3.96 2.17 -10.95
C ALA A 283 -3.71 0.68 -11.20
N SER A 284 -3.86 0.18 -12.43
CA SER A 284 -3.63 -1.24 -12.73
C SER A 284 -2.17 -1.69 -12.56
N CYS A 285 -1.22 -0.76 -12.75
CA CYS A 285 0.22 -1.07 -12.66
C CYS A 285 0.90 -0.35 -11.48
N HIS A 286 0.33 0.77 -11.05
CA HIS A 286 0.89 1.62 -9.99
C HIS A 286 0.04 1.63 -8.71
N GLY A 287 -1.11 0.97 -8.68
CA GLY A 287 -1.95 0.87 -7.48
C GLY A 287 -2.20 -0.58 -7.04
N PHE A 288 -2.53 -0.75 -5.76
CA PHE A 288 -3.24 -1.90 -5.17
C PHE A 288 -2.62 -3.30 -5.35
N GLY A 289 -1.37 -3.41 -5.78
CA GLY A 289 -0.62 -4.68 -5.85
C GLY A 289 0.66 -4.64 -5.03
N ASP A 290 1.19 -5.80 -4.65
CA ASP A 290 2.37 -5.94 -3.78
C ASP A 290 3.67 -5.36 -4.37
N ARG A 291 3.69 -5.06 -5.67
CA ARG A 291 4.86 -4.59 -6.41
C ARG A 291 4.47 -3.57 -7.49
N PRO A 292 4.17 -2.32 -7.11
CA PRO A 292 3.87 -1.28 -8.10
C PRO A 292 5.07 -1.03 -9.02
N SER A 293 4.79 -0.81 -10.31
CA SER A 293 5.82 -0.61 -11.32
C SER A 293 6.69 0.62 -11.00
N GLY A 294 8.01 0.47 -11.09
CA GLY A 294 8.96 1.52 -10.70
C GLY A 294 8.89 1.93 -9.23
N ARG A 295 8.32 1.08 -8.36
CA ARG A 295 7.99 1.35 -6.95
C ARG A 295 7.16 2.63 -6.74
N PHE A 296 6.47 3.09 -7.78
CA PHE A 296 5.62 4.27 -7.70
C PHE A 296 4.20 3.84 -7.33
N ASP A 297 3.78 4.18 -6.12
CA ASP A 297 2.56 3.69 -5.49
C ASP A 297 1.46 4.78 -5.44
N LEU A 298 0.31 4.46 -6.04
CA LEU A 298 -0.92 5.27 -6.05
C LEU A 298 -1.93 4.83 -4.97
N ALA A 299 -1.53 4.03 -3.99
CA ALA A 299 -2.44 3.60 -2.92
C ALA A 299 -2.95 4.78 -2.09
N SER A 300 -2.14 5.81 -1.83
CA SER A 300 -2.53 7.03 -1.13
C SER A 300 -1.84 8.26 -1.70
N PHE A 301 -2.38 9.45 -1.40
CA PHE A 301 -1.77 10.72 -1.80
C PHE A 301 -0.31 10.84 -1.31
N SER A 302 -0.08 10.47 -0.05
CA SER A 302 1.26 10.49 0.56
C SER A 302 2.24 9.54 -0.13
N ALA A 303 1.79 8.36 -0.56
CA ALA A 303 2.61 7.40 -1.29
C ALA A 303 2.96 7.92 -2.69
N MET A 304 1.98 8.52 -3.37
CA MET A 304 2.16 9.13 -4.68
C MET A 304 3.19 10.27 -4.63
N MET A 305 3.07 11.19 -3.66
CA MET A 305 3.99 12.33 -3.53
C MET A 305 5.40 11.91 -3.13
N ARG A 306 5.55 10.84 -2.34
CA ARG A 306 6.85 10.26 -2.00
C ARG A 306 7.58 9.73 -3.23
N GLY A 307 6.83 9.17 -4.19
CA GLY A 307 7.39 8.64 -5.41
C GLY A 307 8.00 7.25 -5.27
N GLY A 308 8.76 6.87 -6.30
CA GLY A 308 9.34 5.54 -6.45
C GLY A 308 10.82 5.55 -6.76
N GLU A 309 11.24 4.68 -7.67
CA GLU A 309 12.63 4.52 -8.12
C GLU A 309 13.21 5.71 -8.88
N ASN A 310 12.46 6.79 -9.06
CA ASN A 310 12.94 8.01 -9.71
C ASN A 310 12.83 9.25 -8.81
N GLY A 311 12.56 9.05 -7.52
CA GLY A 311 12.30 10.15 -6.58
C GLY A 311 10.85 10.66 -6.69
N PRO A 312 10.58 11.86 -6.15
CA PRO A 312 9.27 12.49 -6.22
C PRO A 312 8.85 12.70 -7.68
N PRO A 313 7.69 12.16 -8.10
CA PRO A 313 7.23 12.24 -9.48
C PRO A 313 6.57 13.59 -9.78
N ILE A 314 6.18 14.32 -8.74
CA ILE A 314 5.43 15.58 -8.80
C ILE A 314 6.23 16.63 -8.06
N LEU A 315 6.47 17.75 -8.72
CA LEU A 315 7.09 18.94 -8.17
C LEU A 315 6.02 20.05 -8.10
N PRO A 316 5.44 20.31 -6.91
CA PRO A 316 4.47 21.38 -6.72
C PRO A 316 4.89 22.70 -7.35
N GLY A 317 3.99 23.31 -8.11
CA GLY A 317 4.21 24.58 -8.84
C GLY A 317 4.92 24.44 -10.19
N ASN A 318 5.53 23.28 -10.50
CA ASN A 318 6.38 23.10 -11.68
C ASN A 318 5.95 21.87 -12.50
N PRO A 319 4.88 21.97 -13.31
CA PRO A 319 4.40 20.86 -14.13
C PRO A 319 5.44 20.38 -15.14
N ASP A 320 6.13 21.29 -15.83
CA ASP A 320 7.11 20.95 -16.89
C ASP A 320 8.30 20.13 -16.36
N GLU A 321 8.65 20.33 -15.09
CA GLU A 321 9.74 19.59 -14.42
C GLU A 321 9.26 18.36 -13.67
N SER A 322 7.95 18.18 -13.52
CA SER A 322 7.39 17.02 -12.85
C SER A 322 7.55 15.78 -13.71
N PHE A 323 8.24 14.77 -13.18
CA PHE A 323 8.50 13.51 -13.88
C PHE A 323 7.21 12.81 -14.32
N LEU A 324 6.11 12.95 -13.57
CA LEU A 324 4.78 12.49 -13.96
C LEU A 324 4.38 13.07 -15.33
N VAL A 325 4.47 14.39 -15.51
CA VAL A 325 4.10 15.07 -16.76
C VAL A 325 5.03 14.64 -17.89
N LYS A 326 6.34 14.60 -17.66
CA LYS A 326 7.32 14.12 -18.65
C LYS A 326 7.02 12.67 -19.09
N LYS A 327 6.56 11.81 -18.18
CA LYS A 327 6.14 10.43 -18.51
C LYS A 327 4.85 10.36 -19.30
N LEU A 328 3.89 11.24 -19.01
CA LEU A 328 2.64 11.34 -19.77
C LEU A 328 2.89 11.84 -21.20
N LEU A 329 3.82 12.79 -21.38
CA LEU A 329 4.22 13.33 -22.69
C LEU A 329 5.22 12.44 -23.45
N GLY A 330 5.85 11.47 -22.78
CA GLY A 330 6.87 10.60 -23.39
C GLY A 330 8.26 11.25 -23.50
N THR A 331 8.47 12.40 -22.88
CA THR A 331 9.74 13.14 -22.83
C THR A 331 10.60 12.79 -21.62
N GLY A 332 10.12 11.94 -20.71
CA GLY A 332 10.82 11.54 -19.47
C GLY A 332 11.67 10.26 -19.57
N GLY A 333 12.10 9.90 -20.78
CA GLY A 333 12.95 8.75 -21.09
C GLY A 333 12.28 7.38 -20.88
N GLY A 334 12.52 6.42 -21.76
CA GLY A 334 11.81 5.13 -21.77
C GLY A 334 10.36 5.25 -22.27
N GLU A 335 9.51 4.27 -21.98
CA GLU A 335 8.14 4.27 -22.52
C GLU A 335 7.25 5.36 -21.90
N ARG A 336 6.41 5.99 -22.75
CA ARG A 336 5.32 6.91 -22.37
C ARG A 336 4.28 6.16 -21.52
N MET A 337 3.71 6.86 -20.54
CA MET A 337 2.60 6.39 -19.73
C MET A 337 1.27 7.02 -20.17
N PRO A 338 0.13 6.31 -20.07
CA PRO A 338 0.00 4.93 -19.64
C PRO A 338 0.53 3.93 -20.68
N ARG A 339 1.24 2.91 -20.21
CA ARG A 339 1.89 1.91 -21.06
C ARG A 339 0.87 1.08 -21.82
N GLY A 340 1.03 0.97 -23.14
CA GLY A 340 0.18 0.13 -23.99
C GLY A 340 -1.30 0.58 -24.07
N ARG A 341 -1.58 1.84 -23.74
CA ARG A 341 -2.89 2.49 -23.90
C ARG A 341 -2.73 3.80 -24.66
N ASP A 342 -3.84 4.41 -25.07
CA ASP A 342 -3.80 5.74 -25.68
C ASP A 342 -3.25 6.80 -24.70
N PRO A 343 -2.69 7.91 -25.21
CA PRO A 343 -2.40 9.09 -24.41
C PRO A 343 -3.65 9.60 -23.68
N LEU A 344 -3.42 10.31 -22.58
CA LEU A 344 -4.49 11.10 -21.96
C LEU A 344 -4.94 12.15 -22.97
N ASP A 345 -6.23 12.47 -22.97
CA ASP A 345 -6.75 13.56 -23.79
C ASP A 345 -6.26 14.92 -23.27
N ASP A 346 -6.42 15.96 -24.10
CA ASP A 346 -5.92 17.30 -23.80
C ASP A 346 -6.54 17.88 -22.51
N ALA A 347 -7.82 17.58 -22.24
CA ALA A 347 -8.50 18.05 -21.04
C ALA A 347 -7.94 17.38 -19.78
N GLN A 348 -7.71 16.06 -19.81
CA GLN A 348 -7.09 15.32 -18.71
C GLN A 348 -5.66 15.81 -18.45
N MET A 349 -4.89 16.07 -19.51
CA MET A 349 -3.54 16.63 -19.39
C MET A 349 -3.57 18.04 -18.80
N GLU A 350 -4.50 18.89 -19.22
CA GLU A 350 -4.70 20.23 -18.67
C GLU A 350 -5.08 20.19 -17.18
N THR A 351 -6.00 19.29 -16.79
CA THR A 351 -6.37 19.07 -15.38
C THR A 351 -5.15 18.72 -14.53
N ILE A 352 -4.35 17.73 -14.95
CA ILE A 352 -3.16 17.29 -14.20
C ILE A 352 -2.13 18.42 -14.11
N THR A 353 -1.83 19.09 -15.22
CA THR A 353 -0.81 20.14 -15.25
C THR A 353 -1.22 21.38 -14.47
N THR A 354 -2.51 21.78 -14.53
CA THR A 354 -3.07 22.88 -13.74
C THR A 354 -3.01 22.56 -12.25
N TRP A 355 -3.44 21.35 -11.85
CA TRP A 355 -3.34 20.92 -10.45
C TRP A 355 -1.90 20.97 -9.91
N ILE A 356 -0.92 20.52 -10.69
CA ILE A 356 0.50 20.61 -10.30
C ILE A 356 0.93 22.07 -10.18
N LYS A 357 0.55 22.92 -11.14
CA LYS A 357 0.84 24.36 -11.15
C LYS A 357 0.27 25.08 -9.93
N GLU A 358 -0.91 24.66 -9.46
CA GLU A 358 -1.57 25.14 -8.24
C GLU A 358 -0.95 24.60 -6.95
N GLY A 359 0.17 23.87 -7.04
CA GLY A 359 0.90 23.36 -5.88
C GLY A 359 0.59 21.92 -5.51
N ALA A 360 -0.08 21.17 -6.41
CA ALA A 360 -0.38 19.76 -6.22
C ALA A 360 -1.03 19.49 -4.84
N THR A 361 -2.06 20.25 -4.49
CA THR A 361 -2.68 20.20 -3.17
C THR A 361 -3.71 19.07 -3.06
N PHE A 362 -4.00 18.64 -1.83
CA PHE A 362 -4.96 17.56 -1.54
C PHE A 362 -6.11 18.05 -0.69
N ASP A 363 -7.33 17.78 -1.14
CA ASP A 363 -8.60 18.21 -0.58
C ASP A 363 -9.43 17.04 0.00
N GLY A 364 -8.82 15.86 0.16
CA GLY A 364 -9.40 14.75 0.91
C GLY A 364 -9.15 14.86 2.43
N LEU A 365 -9.67 13.92 3.22
CA LEU A 365 -9.60 13.97 4.70
C LEU A 365 -8.19 13.74 5.26
N ASP A 366 -7.50 12.67 4.85
CA ASP A 366 -6.15 12.31 5.34
C ASP A 366 -5.25 11.89 4.16
N PHE A 367 -3.98 12.32 4.14
CA PHE A 367 -3.06 12.02 3.04
C PHE A 367 -2.74 10.53 2.89
N SER A 368 -2.98 9.73 3.94
CA SER A 368 -2.80 8.28 3.95
C SER A 368 -4.06 7.52 3.53
N THR A 369 -5.20 8.19 3.38
CA THR A 369 -6.44 7.55 2.91
C THR A 369 -6.22 6.92 1.53
N ASN A 370 -6.78 5.72 1.36
CA ASN A 370 -6.73 5.00 0.11
C ASN A 370 -7.36 5.83 -1.04
N ILE A 371 -6.67 5.99 -2.18
CA ILE A 371 -7.18 6.82 -3.30
C ILE A 371 -8.53 6.32 -3.83
N ARG A 372 -8.80 5.00 -3.85
CA ARG A 372 -10.15 4.49 -4.22
C ARG A 372 -11.22 5.05 -3.30
N ARG A 373 -10.94 5.09 -1.99
CA ARG A 373 -11.86 5.65 -1.00
C ARG A 373 -12.03 7.16 -1.18
N VAL A 374 -10.95 7.88 -1.53
CA VAL A 374 -11.03 9.32 -1.85
C VAL A 374 -11.96 9.57 -3.03
N VAL A 375 -11.79 8.83 -4.12
CA VAL A 375 -12.66 8.93 -5.32
C VAL A 375 -14.10 8.51 -5.00
N ALA A 376 -14.27 7.43 -4.24
CA ALA A 376 -15.57 6.95 -3.80
C ALA A 376 -16.34 8.00 -2.99
N ILE A 377 -15.66 8.72 -2.09
CA ILE A 377 -16.23 9.83 -1.32
C ILE A 377 -16.63 10.98 -2.25
N ALA A 378 -15.73 11.40 -3.15
CA ALA A 378 -15.98 12.45 -4.12
C ALA A 378 -17.22 12.15 -4.98
N ILE A 379 -17.32 10.93 -5.51
CA ILE A 379 -18.49 10.49 -6.28
C ILE A 379 -19.76 10.59 -5.44
N ALA A 380 -19.76 10.08 -4.21
CA ALA A 380 -20.95 10.09 -3.37
C ALA A 380 -21.37 11.49 -2.90
N GLU A 381 -20.42 12.40 -2.67
CA GLU A 381 -20.68 13.80 -2.36
C GLU A 381 -21.38 14.50 -3.54
N ASN A 382 -20.85 14.31 -4.75
CA ASN A 382 -21.30 15.04 -5.95
C ASN A 382 -22.50 14.39 -6.65
N SER A 383 -22.77 13.11 -6.43
CA SER A 383 -23.93 12.42 -7.02
C SER A 383 -25.24 12.90 -6.38
N THR A 384 -26.35 12.84 -7.10
CA THR A 384 -27.70 12.90 -6.51
C THR A 384 -28.04 11.61 -5.74
N HIS A 385 -29.19 11.56 -5.08
CA HIS A 385 -29.66 10.31 -4.46
C HIS A 385 -29.84 9.22 -5.53
N GLU A 386 -30.43 9.58 -6.66
CA GLU A 386 -30.80 8.68 -7.75
C GLU A 386 -29.56 8.16 -8.50
N GLU A 387 -28.57 9.02 -8.76
CA GLU A 387 -27.32 8.62 -9.42
C GLU A 387 -26.52 7.64 -8.56
N LEU A 388 -26.38 7.92 -7.26
CA LEU A 388 -25.68 7.02 -6.35
C LEU A 388 -26.45 5.69 -6.18
N ALA A 389 -27.78 5.74 -6.20
CA ALA A 389 -28.61 4.54 -6.16
C ALA A 389 -28.44 3.68 -7.41
N ALA A 390 -28.36 4.29 -8.60
CA ALA A 390 -28.08 3.59 -9.84
C ALA A 390 -26.70 2.90 -9.81
N GLN A 391 -25.67 3.58 -9.33
CA GLN A 391 -24.32 3.01 -9.19
C GLN A 391 -24.31 1.80 -8.24
N ARG A 392 -24.94 1.92 -7.07
CA ARG A 392 -25.06 0.81 -6.10
C ARG A 392 -25.89 -0.35 -6.63
N THR A 393 -26.92 -0.07 -7.42
CA THR A 393 -27.73 -1.10 -8.09
C THR A 393 -26.89 -1.89 -9.10
N ALA A 394 -26.09 -1.20 -9.90
CA ALA A 394 -25.18 -1.85 -10.86
C ALA A 394 -24.09 -2.70 -10.15
N LEU A 395 -23.55 -2.18 -9.05
CA LEU A 395 -22.63 -2.93 -8.20
C LEU A 395 -23.31 -4.16 -7.60
N ALA A 396 -24.56 -4.03 -7.15
CA ALA A 396 -25.30 -5.13 -6.57
C ALA A 396 -25.55 -6.29 -7.53
N ALA A 397 -25.90 -5.97 -8.78
CA ALA A 397 -26.03 -6.97 -9.83
C ALA A 397 -24.69 -7.66 -10.14
N SER A 398 -23.60 -6.90 -10.15
CA SER A 398 -22.24 -7.44 -10.36
C SER A 398 -21.82 -8.39 -9.23
N ASN A 399 -22.08 -7.99 -7.98
CA ASN A 399 -21.83 -8.81 -6.80
C ASN A 399 -22.69 -10.08 -6.82
N TRP A 400 -23.96 -9.98 -7.19
CA TRP A 400 -24.82 -11.17 -7.33
C TRP A 400 -24.25 -12.17 -8.34
N ASN A 401 -23.85 -11.70 -9.52
CA ASN A 401 -23.30 -12.56 -10.57
C ASN A 401 -21.98 -13.23 -10.16
N LEU A 402 -21.16 -12.55 -9.35
CA LEU A 402 -19.92 -13.10 -8.81
C LEU A 402 -20.20 -14.15 -7.72
N ALA A 403 -21.12 -13.85 -6.81
CA ALA A 403 -21.47 -14.74 -5.70
C ALA A 403 -22.25 -15.99 -6.15
N MET A 404 -23.14 -15.83 -7.11
CA MET A 404 -24.14 -16.83 -7.51
C MET A 404 -24.24 -16.93 -9.04
N PRO A 405 -23.16 -17.35 -9.72
CA PRO A 405 -23.12 -17.42 -11.17
C PRO A 405 -24.20 -18.38 -11.71
N GLY A 406 -25.03 -17.87 -12.63
CA GLY A 406 -26.10 -18.65 -13.26
C GLY A 406 -27.38 -18.82 -12.43
N ILE A 407 -27.46 -18.23 -11.24
CA ILE A 407 -28.69 -18.23 -10.43
C ILE A 407 -29.50 -16.98 -10.73
N ASN A 408 -30.72 -17.16 -11.24
CA ASN A 408 -31.64 -16.07 -11.50
C ASN A 408 -32.07 -15.38 -10.19
N HIS A 409 -32.21 -14.06 -10.26
CA HIS A 409 -32.73 -13.23 -9.19
C HIS A 409 -33.86 -12.35 -9.70
N ALA A 410 -34.71 -11.90 -8.79
CA ALA A 410 -35.61 -10.78 -9.02
C ALA A 410 -35.08 -9.56 -8.26
N THR A 411 -35.59 -8.39 -8.64
CA THR A 411 -35.33 -7.13 -7.96
C THR A 411 -36.63 -6.42 -7.62
N ALA A 412 -36.59 -5.57 -6.60
CA ALA A 412 -37.64 -4.59 -6.33
C ALA A 412 -37.01 -3.32 -5.78
N ASP A 413 -37.71 -2.19 -5.92
CA ASP A 413 -37.23 -0.90 -5.46
C ASP A 413 -38.26 -0.20 -4.59
N THR A 414 -37.77 0.47 -3.56
CA THR A 414 -38.54 1.40 -2.72
C THR A 414 -37.77 2.72 -2.58
N THR A 415 -38.22 3.63 -1.72
CA THR A 415 -37.56 4.92 -1.47
C THR A 415 -36.15 4.73 -0.91
N ASN A 416 -36.00 3.88 0.10
CA ASN A 416 -34.74 3.64 0.79
C ASN A 416 -33.97 2.42 0.28
N PHE A 417 -34.61 1.52 -0.46
CA PHE A 417 -34.04 0.19 -0.73
C PHE A 417 -34.03 -0.19 -2.20
N HIS A 418 -32.93 -0.84 -2.58
CA HIS A 418 -32.89 -1.75 -3.72
C HIS A 418 -32.84 -3.17 -3.16
N LEU A 419 -33.79 -4.02 -3.53
CA LEU A 419 -33.94 -5.37 -3.02
C LEU A 419 -33.57 -6.36 -4.12
N LEU A 420 -32.78 -7.37 -3.78
CA LEU A 420 -32.26 -8.33 -4.75
C LEU A 420 -32.19 -9.73 -4.12
N GLY A 421 -32.75 -10.74 -4.78
CA GLY A 421 -32.72 -12.11 -4.26
C GLY A 421 -33.40 -13.15 -5.13
N THR A 422 -33.41 -14.41 -4.66
CA THR A 422 -34.08 -15.54 -5.36
C THR A 422 -35.60 -15.60 -5.17
N GLN A 423 -36.17 -14.63 -4.44
CA GLN A 423 -37.60 -14.49 -4.23
C GLN A 423 -38.27 -13.94 -5.50
N THR A 424 -39.59 -14.02 -5.56
CA THR A 424 -40.35 -13.34 -6.63
C THR A 424 -40.35 -11.83 -6.41
N GLU A 425 -40.51 -11.05 -7.48
CA GLU A 425 -40.65 -9.59 -7.38
C GLU A 425 -41.77 -9.17 -6.41
N SER A 426 -42.89 -9.89 -6.39
CA SER A 426 -43.99 -9.61 -5.46
C SER A 426 -43.59 -9.81 -3.99
N GLN A 427 -42.82 -10.85 -3.68
CA GLN A 427 -42.31 -11.08 -2.32
C GLN A 427 -41.31 -9.98 -1.93
N LEU A 428 -40.42 -9.60 -2.84
CA LEU A 428 -39.47 -8.51 -2.59
C LEU A 428 -40.20 -7.18 -2.35
N LYS A 429 -41.28 -6.86 -3.09
CA LYS A 429 -42.09 -5.65 -2.82
C LYS A 429 -42.73 -5.66 -1.43
N THR A 430 -43.20 -6.83 -0.97
CA THR A 430 -43.73 -6.98 0.40
C THR A 430 -42.63 -6.73 1.44
N TYR A 431 -41.46 -7.36 1.29
CA TYR A 431 -40.33 -7.12 2.18
C TYR A 431 -39.84 -5.68 2.15
N GLY A 432 -39.85 -5.03 0.98
CA GLY A 432 -39.49 -3.62 0.82
C GLY A 432 -40.44 -2.71 1.60
N THR A 433 -41.75 -2.94 1.47
CA THR A 433 -42.75 -2.18 2.24
C THR A 433 -42.55 -2.33 3.75
N GLN A 434 -42.28 -3.56 4.21
CA GLN A 434 -41.99 -3.82 5.62
C GLN A 434 -40.68 -3.14 6.07
N ALA A 435 -39.64 -3.18 5.25
CA ALA A 435 -38.36 -2.53 5.53
C ALA A 435 -38.48 -0.99 5.62
N GLU A 436 -39.34 -0.37 4.81
CA GLU A 436 -39.64 1.08 4.90
C GLU A 436 -40.26 1.47 6.25
N GLU A 437 -41.17 0.65 6.78
CA GLU A 437 -41.74 0.89 8.11
C GLU A 437 -40.71 0.75 9.22
N ILE A 438 -39.77 -0.19 9.09
CA ILE A 438 -38.64 -0.31 10.01
C ILE A 438 -37.66 0.87 9.86
N ALA A 439 -37.41 1.34 8.65
CA ALA A 439 -36.58 2.50 8.38
C ALA A 439 -37.10 3.74 9.12
N LYS A 440 -38.42 4.01 9.04
CA LYS A 440 -39.06 5.10 9.79
C LYS A 440 -38.86 4.95 11.30
N LYS A 441 -39.04 3.75 11.86
CA LYS A 441 -38.82 3.49 13.29
C LYS A 441 -37.36 3.71 13.70
N VAL A 442 -36.41 3.28 12.86
CA VAL A 442 -34.97 3.50 13.05
C VAL A 442 -34.63 4.99 13.01
N GLN A 443 -35.15 5.74 12.03
CA GLN A 443 -34.99 7.20 11.94
C GLN A 443 -35.49 7.89 13.20
N ILE A 444 -36.69 7.56 13.68
CA ILE A 444 -37.24 8.11 14.93
C ILE A 444 -36.34 7.77 16.13
N ALA A 445 -35.88 6.51 16.23
CA ALA A 445 -35.02 6.07 17.34
C ALA A 445 -33.67 6.79 17.38
N LEU A 446 -33.14 7.13 16.20
CA LEU A 446 -31.88 7.87 15.98
C LEU A 446 -32.07 9.39 15.91
N LYS A 447 -33.32 9.90 16.00
CA LYS A 447 -33.68 11.32 15.86
C LYS A 447 -33.30 11.92 14.49
N LEU A 448 -33.48 11.16 13.43
CA LEU A 448 -33.28 11.57 12.05
C LEU A 448 -34.62 12.02 11.41
N PRO A 449 -34.59 12.93 10.41
CA PRO A 449 -35.78 13.28 9.63
C PRO A 449 -36.36 12.05 8.93
N THR A 450 -37.69 11.90 8.93
CA THR A 450 -38.41 10.79 8.28
C THR A 450 -38.82 11.07 6.84
N GLU A 451 -38.84 12.36 6.45
CA GLU A 451 -39.22 12.79 5.09
C GLU A 451 -38.08 12.63 4.08
N SER A 452 -36.86 12.44 4.56
CA SER A 452 -35.68 12.21 3.74
C SER A 452 -35.28 10.73 3.81
N PRO A 453 -34.65 10.18 2.74
CA PRO A 453 -34.06 8.85 2.81
C PRO A 453 -33.09 8.71 3.99
N LEU A 454 -33.10 7.55 4.66
CA LEU A 454 -32.20 7.21 5.76
C LEU A 454 -30.72 7.34 5.32
N LEU A 455 -30.45 7.02 4.06
CA LEU A 455 -29.14 7.10 3.44
C LEU A 455 -29.27 7.57 1.99
N LYS A 456 -28.35 8.43 1.56
CA LYS A 456 -28.21 8.82 0.14
C LYS A 456 -27.80 7.59 -0.70
N GLY A 457 -28.43 7.38 -1.85
CA GLY A 457 -28.08 6.32 -2.77
C GLY A 457 -28.69 4.94 -2.49
N LYS A 458 -29.77 4.87 -1.71
CA LYS A 458 -30.42 3.62 -1.26
C LYS A 458 -29.47 2.64 -0.53
N ILE A 459 -30.07 1.68 0.15
CA ILE A 459 -29.38 0.53 0.75
C ILE A 459 -29.77 -0.71 -0.06
N THR A 460 -28.80 -1.52 -0.45
CA THR A 460 -29.05 -2.81 -1.10
C THR A 460 -29.41 -3.85 -0.04
N LEU A 461 -30.52 -4.57 -0.21
CA LEU A 461 -30.88 -5.71 0.64
C LEU A 461 -30.81 -6.99 -0.19
N TYR A 462 -29.82 -7.84 0.10
CA TYR A 462 -29.67 -9.16 -0.51
C TYR A 462 -30.47 -10.21 0.26
N PHE A 463 -31.33 -10.96 -0.42
CA PHE A 463 -32.19 -11.96 0.20
C PHE A 463 -31.78 -13.38 -0.17
N PHE A 464 -31.58 -14.21 0.87
CA PHE A 464 -31.17 -15.60 0.74
C PHE A 464 -32.24 -16.51 1.33
N ASN A 465 -32.65 -17.51 0.55
CA ASN A 465 -33.54 -18.56 1.03
C ASN A 465 -32.76 -19.55 1.89
N GLN A 466 -31.54 -19.90 1.49
CA GLN A 466 -30.76 -20.96 2.13
C GLN A 466 -29.49 -20.40 2.77
N ARG A 467 -29.07 -21.10 3.84
CA ARG A 467 -27.84 -20.76 4.55
C ARG A 467 -26.58 -20.92 3.69
N TYR A 468 -26.62 -21.89 2.77
CA TYR A 468 -25.53 -22.17 1.86
C TYR A 468 -25.25 -20.93 0.98
N ASP A 469 -26.26 -20.44 0.26
CA ASP A 469 -26.16 -19.26 -0.62
C ASP A 469 -25.66 -18.02 0.13
N TYR A 470 -26.14 -17.81 1.36
CA TYR A 470 -25.66 -16.72 2.22
C TYR A 470 -24.16 -16.88 2.60
N GLY A 471 -23.70 -18.10 2.87
CA GLY A 471 -22.30 -18.40 3.15
C GLY A 471 -21.40 -18.23 1.92
N GLU A 472 -21.88 -18.62 0.74
CA GLU A 472 -21.17 -18.43 -0.53
C GLU A 472 -21.03 -16.95 -0.87
N PHE A 473 -22.07 -16.14 -0.64
CA PHE A 473 -21.99 -14.68 -0.81
C PHE A 473 -20.83 -14.09 0.01
N GLY A 474 -20.72 -14.43 1.30
CA GLY A 474 -19.62 -13.94 2.14
C GLY A 474 -18.25 -14.42 1.68
N THR A 475 -18.16 -15.67 1.19
CA THR A 475 -16.90 -16.21 0.66
C THR A 475 -16.45 -15.48 -0.59
N MET A 476 -17.39 -15.22 -1.50
CA MET A 476 -17.09 -14.66 -2.83
C MET A 476 -16.97 -13.13 -2.84
N ILE A 477 -17.76 -12.43 -2.04
CA ILE A 477 -17.81 -10.95 -2.04
C ILE A 477 -16.96 -10.36 -0.93
N GLU A 478 -16.90 -11.02 0.22
CA GLU A 478 -16.21 -10.50 1.40
C GLU A 478 -14.93 -11.26 1.73
N GLU A 479 -14.57 -12.23 0.89
CA GLU A 479 -13.35 -13.04 1.00
C GLU A 479 -13.18 -13.66 2.41
N ARG A 480 -14.30 -13.98 3.08
CA ARG A 480 -14.31 -14.51 4.45
C ARG A 480 -15.42 -15.53 4.66
N SER A 481 -15.20 -16.44 5.61
CA SER A 481 -16.26 -17.32 6.06
C SER A 481 -17.27 -16.58 6.96
N ILE A 482 -18.56 -16.86 6.76
CA ILE A 482 -19.64 -16.29 7.57
C ILE A 482 -19.94 -17.20 8.78
N PRO A 483 -19.88 -16.68 10.03
CA PRO A 483 -20.10 -17.48 11.23
C PRO A 483 -21.46 -18.20 11.27
N ARG A 484 -21.49 -19.48 11.69
CA ARG A 484 -22.67 -20.38 11.68
C ARG A 484 -23.91 -19.88 12.40
N GLN A 485 -23.79 -18.93 13.29
CA GLN A 485 -24.91 -18.37 14.05
C GLN A 485 -25.51 -17.11 13.40
N TRP A 486 -24.82 -16.49 12.43
CA TRP A 486 -25.31 -15.27 11.79
C TRP A 486 -26.53 -15.55 10.92
N LYS A 487 -27.53 -14.67 11.05
CA LYS A 487 -28.79 -14.67 10.28
C LYS A 487 -28.80 -13.62 9.16
N GLY A 488 -27.74 -12.85 9.09
CA GLY A 488 -27.58 -11.71 8.22
C GLY A 488 -26.49 -10.83 8.81
N HIS A 489 -26.04 -9.87 8.02
CA HIS A 489 -25.14 -8.83 8.48
C HIS A 489 -25.19 -7.64 7.53
N PHE A 490 -24.62 -6.53 7.94
CA PHE A 490 -24.55 -5.32 7.16
C PHE A 490 -23.12 -4.92 6.84
N ASN A 491 -22.98 -4.20 5.74
CA ASN A 491 -21.77 -3.49 5.38
C ASN A 491 -22.09 -2.07 4.94
N PHE A 492 -21.13 -1.18 5.14
CA PHE A 492 -21.17 0.17 4.62
C PHE A 492 -19.76 0.60 4.26
N ASP A 493 -19.58 0.88 2.98
CA ASP A 493 -18.63 1.83 2.43
C ASP A 493 -19.44 2.86 1.63
N ILE A 494 -18.84 4.00 1.33
CA ILE A 494 -19.51 5.11 0.65
C ILE A 494 -20.03 4.69 -0.74
N VAL A 495 -19.38 3.74 -1.40
CA VAL A 495 -19.79 3.16 -2.70
C VAL A 495 -20.67 1.93 -2.58
N ASP A 496 -20.73 1.27 -1.42
CA ASP A 496 -21.48 0.04 -1.23
C ASP A 496 -22.11 -0.02 0.16
N ALA A 497 -23.43 0.12 0.22
CA ALA A 497 -24.20 0.07 1.46
C ALA A 497 -25.22 -1.06 1.34
N TYR A 498 -25.00 -2.16 2.07
CA TYR A 498 -25.87 -3.32 1.96
C TYR A 498 -26.16 -4.03 3.28
N GLY A 499 -27.31 -4.72 3.31
CA GLY A 499 -27.67 -5.71 4.31
C GLY A 499 -27.93 -7.06 3.65
N THR A 500 -27.49 -8.15 4.27
CA THR A 500 -27.77 -9.52 3.83
C THR A 500 -28.82 -10.15 4.73
N VAL A 501 -29.87 -10.70 4.15
CA VAL A 501 -31.03 -11.23 4.87
C VAL A 501 -31.15 -12.71 4.58
N LEU A 502 -30.83 -13.57 5.56
CA LEU A 502 -31.33 -14.94 5.56
C LEU A 502 -32.79 -14.88 5.99
N ILE A 503 -33.71 -15.36 5.16
CA ILE A 503 -35.14 -15.27 5.47
C ILE A 503 -35.46 -16.13 6.71
N PRO A 504 -36.17 -15.59 7.73
CA PRO A 504 -36.61 -16.35 8.89
C PRO A 504 -37.45 -17.57 8.47
N ARG A 505 -37.10 -18.74 9.02
CA ARG A 505 -37.83 -20.02 8.82
C ARG A 505 -38.40 -20.58 10.12
N SER A 506 -38.07 -19.95 11.24
CA SER A 506 -38.45 -20.29 12.61
C SER A 506 -38.66 -19.00 13.39
N ASP A 507 -39.16 -19.11 14.60
CA ASP A 507 -39.42 -18.02 15.54
C ASP A 507 -38.19 -17.58 16.35
N ASP A 508 -37.00 -18.04 15.98
CA ASP A 508 -35.73 -17.73 16.67
C ASP A 508 -35.22 -16.31 16.43
N TYR A 509 -35.69 -15.64 15.36
CA TYR A 509 -35.45 -14.23 15.06
C TYR A 509 -36.51 -13.71 14.08
N THR A 510 -36.63 -12.40 13.97
CA THR A 510 -37.59 -11.72 13.10
C THR A 510 -36.90 -10.99 11.96
N PHE A 511 -37.62 -10.80 10.85
CA PHE A 511 -37.16 -9.93 9.76
C PHE A 511 -36.99 -8.50 10.26
N ASP A 512 -37.94 -7.99 11.05
CA ASP A 512 -37.93 -6.64 11.63
C ASP A 512 -36.67 -6.40 12.48
N GLY A 513 -36.33 -7.34 13.35
CA GLY A 513 -35.12 -7.29 14.19
C GLY A 513 -33.85 -7.22 13.37
N LEU A 514 -33.75 -8.04 12.32
CA LEU A 514 -32.57 -8.09 11.45
C LEU A 514 -32.42 -6.80 10.62
N ILE A 515 -33.52 -6.31 10.03
CA ILE A 515 -33.50 -5.04 9.29
C ILE A 515 -33.18 -3.88 10.23
N ALA A 516 -33.76 -3.83 11.42
CA ALA A 516 -33.45 -2.78 12.40
C ALA A 516 -31.95 -2.71 12.74
N GLU A 517 -31.29 -3.86 12.94
CA GLU A 517 -29.84 -3.93 13.14
C GLU A 517 -29.09 -3.40 11.92
N HIS A 518 -29.41 -3.90 10.71
CA HIS A 518 -28.72 -3.48 9.50
C HIS A 518 -28.79 -1.97 9.29
N LEU A 519 -30.00 -1.39 9.37
CA LEU A 519 -30.21 0.04 9.11
C LEU A 519 -29.50 0.92 10.14
N ALA A 520 -29.58 0.58 11.42
CA ALA A 520 -28.92 1.33 12.48
C ALA A 520 -27.39 1.20 12.40
N GLY A 521 -26.88 0.02 12.06
CA GLY A 521 -25.45 -0.23 11.87
C GLY A 521 -24.87 0.50 10.66
N ILE A 522 -25.58 0.46 9.51
CA ILE A 522 -25.23 1.20 8.30
C ILE A 522 -25.22 2.70 8.59
N HIS A 523 -26.25 3.22 9.26
CA HIS A 523 -26.27 4.64 9.64
C HIS A 523 -25.08 4.99 10.54
N ALA A 524 -24.77 4.18 11.56
CA ALA A 524 -23.64 4.43 12.44
C ALA A 524 -22.30 4.48 11.67
N ARG A 525 -22.10 3.61 10.68
CA ARG A 525 -20.92 3.64 9.79
C ARG A 525 -20.95 4.81 8.81
N SER A 526 -22.12 5.30 8.43
CA SER A 526 -22.24 6.47 7.55
C SER A 526 -21.84 7.79 8.21
N LEU A 527 -21.76 7.84 9.54
CA LEU A 527 -21.30 9.03 10.27
C LEU A 527 -19.84 9.37 10.00
N GLY A 528 -19.01 8.40 9.64
CA GLY A 528 -17.57 8.59 9.44
C GLY A 528 -16.78 7.32 9.68
N ASP A 529 -15.46 7.45 9.86
CA ASP A 529 -14.59 6.31 10.14
C ASP A 529 -14.73 5.86 11.61
N VAL A 530 -15.75 5.03 11.87
CA VAL A 530 -16.07 4.53 13.21
C VAL A 530 -15.59 3.08 13.40
N PRO A 531 -15.17 2.69 14.62
CA PRO A 531 -14.80 1.31 14.92
C PRO A 531 -15.97 0.33 14.76
N ALA A 532 -15.67 -0.93 14.40
CA ALA A 532 -16.69 -1.97 14.22
C ALA A 532 -17.53 -2.21 15.49
N TRP A 533 -16.89 -2.25 16.67
CA TRP A 533 -17.58 -2.40 17.96
C TRP A 533 -18.64 -1.31 18.17
N PHE A 534 -18.35 -0.08 17.76
CA PHE A 534 -19.28 1.05 17.89
C PHE A 534 -20.49 0.85 16.99
N SER A 535 -20.27 0.60 15.69
CA SER A 535 -21.38 0.37 14.75
C SER A 535 -22.23 -0.84 15.10
N ASN A 536 -21.60 -1.94 15.54
CA ASN A 536 -22.30 -3.16 15.96
C ASN A 536 -23.07 -2.92 17.26
N GLY A 537 -22.51 -2.19 18.22
CA GLY A 537 -23.22 -1.81 19.44
C GLY A 537 -24.45 -0.93 19.15
N VAL A 538 -24.32 0.10 18.30
CA VAL A 538 -25.46 0.94 17.89
C VAL A 538 -26.54 0.12 17.22
N SER A 539 -26.16 -0.78 16.30
CA SER A 539 -27.11 -1.65 15.60
C SER A 539 -28.02 -2.42 16.56
N ARG A 540 -27.41 -3.05 17.57
CA ARG A 540 -28.13 -3.85 18.57
C ARG A 540 -28.93 -2.99 19.53
N VAL A 541 -28.40 -1.85 19.98
CA VAL A 541 -29.13 -0.95 20.90
C VAL A 541 -30.40 -0.41 20.25
N ILE A 542 -30.33 0.01 18.99
CA ILE A 542 -31.50 0.52 18.27
C ILE A 542 -32.49 -0.61 17.98
N ALA A 543 -32.03 -1.77 17.52
CA ALA A 543 -32.91 -2.92 17.30
C ALA A 543 -33.64 -3.35 18.58
N ALA A 544 -32.94 -3.48 19.70
CA ALA A 544 -33.53 -3.79 21.01
C ALA A 544 -34.51 -2.73 21.50
N LYS A 545 -34.34 -1.47 21.08
CA LYS A 545 -35.26 -0.39 21.43
C LYS A 545 -36.58 -0.50 20.67
N ILE A 546 -36.57 -0.84 19.38
CA ILE A 546 -37.74 -0.75 18.50
C ILE A 546 -38.43 -2.07 18.20
N VAL A 547 -37.75 -3.21 18.36
CA VAL A 547 -38.29 -4.56 18.14
C VAL A 547 -38.40 -5.29 19.48
N LYS A 548 -39.56 -5.90 19.76
CA LYS A 548 -39.89 -6.52 21.06
C LYS A 548 -40.25 -7.99 20.97
N ASP A 549 -40.58 -8.46 19.79
CA ASP A 549 -41.05 -9.79 19.45
C ASP A 549 -39.95 -10.69 18.86
N ASP A 550 -38.67 -10.29 18.98
CA ASP A 550 -37.51 -11.06 18.53
C ASP A 550 -36.83 -11.78 19.69
N ALA A 551 -36.90 -13.12 19.69
CA ALA A 551 -36.37 -13.96 20.76
C ALA A 551 -34.87 -13.78 21.00
N ARG A 552 -34.08 -13.63 19.93
CA ARG A 552 -32.64 -13.39 20.01
C ARG A 552 -32.34 -12.05 20.66
N ILE A 553 -33.04 -10.98 20.26
CA ILE A 553 -32.87 -9.64 20.85
C ILE A 553 -33.21 -9.65 22.35
N ASN A 554 -34.32 -10.29 22.71
CA ASN A 554 -34.77 -10.38 24.10
C ASN A 554 -33.79 -11.17 24.98
N GLY A 555 -33.17 -12.23 24.43
CA GLY A 555 -32.20 -13.05 25.15
C GLY A 555 -30.81 -12.44 25.33
N TRP A 556 -30.46 -11.35 24.64
CA TRP A 556 -29.10 -10.77 24.75
C TRP A 556 -28.73 -10.38 26.17
N LYS A 557 -29.67 -9.83 26.95
CA LYS A 557 -29.41 -9.42 28.34
C LYS A 557 -29.02 -10.58 29.23
N ASP A 558 -29.58 -11.76 28.97
CA ASP A 558 -29.38 -12.94 29.81
C ASP A 558 -27.98 -13.55 29.61
N VAL A 559 -27.34 -13.29 28.47
CA VAL A 559 -26.04 -13.88 28.09
C VAL A 559 -24.86 -12.91 28.15
N ILE A 560 -25.07 -11.62 28.42
CA ILE A 560 -23.99 -10.62 28.53
C ILE A 560 -22.97 -11.00 29.60
N ASN A 561 -23.42 -11.46 30.78
CA ASN A 561 -22.52 -11.85 31.86
C ASN A 561 -21.65 -13.07 31.49
N THR A 562 -22.19 -13.98 30.68
CA THR A 562 -21.44 -15.12 30.13
C THR A 562 -20.44 -14.69 29.06
N ALA A 563 -20.79 -13.73 28.22
CA ALA A 563 -19.83 -13.13 27.28
C ALA A 563 -18.71 -12.39 28.03
N ALA A 564 -19.07 -11.67 29.09
CA ALA A 564 -18.12 -10.90 29.90
C ALA A 564 -17.10 -11.80 30.61
N SER A 565 -17.51 -12.97 31.11
CA SER A 565 -16.59 -13.91 31.79
C SER A 565 -15.55 -14.55 30.87
N ARG A 566 -15.72 -14.44 29.55
CA ARG A 566 -14.77 -14.94 28.54
C ARG A 566 -13.81 -13.86 28.05
N ALA A 567 -14.06 -12.59 28.35
CA ALA A 567 -13.15 -11.51 28.03
C ALA A 567 -12.03 -11.45 29.08
N ALA A 568 -10.78 -11.22 28.65
CA ALA A 568 -9.68 -11.05 29.60
C ALA A 568 -9.72 -9.68 30.27
N LYS A 569 -10.14 -8.64 29.53
CA LYS A 569 -10.34 -7.28 30.03
C LYS A 569 -11.34 -6.50 29.18
N SER A 570 -11.90 -5.42 29.74
CA SER A 570 -12.89 -4.58 29.05
C SER A 570 -12.38 -3.99 27.72
N SER A 571 -11.09 -3.63 27.66
CA SER A 571 -10.49 -3.05 26.46
C SER A 571 -10.38 -4.04 25.29
N ASP A 572 -10.61 -5.34 25.49
CA ASP A 572 -10.62 -6.32 24.39
C ASP A 572 -11.78 -6.08 23.40
N ILE A 573 -12.85 -5.42 23.85
CA ILE A 573 -13.99 -5.02 23.01
C ILE A 573 -13.56 -3.92 22.04
N VAL A 574 -12.95 -2.86 22.56
CA VAL A 574 -12.60 -1.68 21.76
C VAL A 574 -11.38 -1.92 20.87
N THR A 575 -10.47 -2.80 21.30
CA THR A 575 -9.28 -3.18 20.52
C THR A 575 -9.58 -4.26 19.47
N GLY A 576 -10.81 -4.79 19.42
CA GLY A 576 -11.21 -5.83 18.47
C GLY A 576 -10.61 -7.21 18.74
N LYS A 577 -9.93 -7.40 19.89
CA LYS A 577 -9.40 -8.71 20.31
C LYS A 577 -10.52 -9.70 20.63
N LEU A 578 -11.65 -9.19 21.10
CA LEU A 578 -12.85 -9.99 21.31
C LEU A 578 -13.77 -9.90 20.09
N GLY A 579 -13.67 -10.90 19.20
CA GLY A 579 -14.49 -11.02 18.00
C GLY A 579 -15.78 -11.83 18.22
N GLY A 580 -16.54 -12.03 17.15
CA GLY A 580 -17.69 -12.93 17.13
C GLY A 580 -18.90 -12.43 17.93
N GLU A 581 -19.67 -13.39 18.47
CA GLU A 581 -20.91 -13.09 19.19
C GLU A 581 -20.66 -12.43 20.54
N ASP A 582 -19.67 -12.92 21.30
CA ASP A 582 -19.32 -12.37 22.62
C ASP A 582 -18.89 -10.90 22.51
N GLY A 583 -18.02 -10.57 21.53
CA GLY A 583 -17.63 -9.18 21.25
C GLY A 583 -18.81 -8.29 20.87
N SER A 584 -19.77 -8.83 20.12
CA SER A 584 -20.97 -8.08 19.69
C SER A 584 -21.95 -7.85 20.86
N LEU A 585 -22.11 -8.81 21.77
CA LEU A 585 -22.92 -8.67 22.98
C LEU A 585 -22.34 -7.63 23.95
N LEU A 586 -21.03 -7.65 24.15
CA LEU A 586 -20.37 -6.65 25.00
C LEU A 586 -20.35 -5.28 24.35
N SER A 587 -20.23 -5.20 23.01
CA SER A 587 -20.39 -3.93 22.27
C SER A 587 -21.79 -3.35 22.45
N TYR A 588 -22.83 -4.18 22.40
CA TYR A 588 -24.21 -3.78 22.68
C TYR A 588 -24.34 -3.17 24.08
N SER A 589 -23.84 -3.88 25.11
CA SER A 589 -23.90 -3.39 26.50
C SER A 589 -23.11 -2.09 26.68
N TYR A 590 -21.88 -2.03 26.15
CA TYR A 590 -21.05 -0.85 26.28
C TYR A 590 -21.64 0.37 25.55
N VAL A 591 -22.16 0.21 24.33
CA VAL A 591 -22.84 1.31 23.63
C VAL A 591 -24.14 1.70 24.33
N GLN A 592 -24.87 0.75 24.95
CA GLN A 592 -26.02 1.07 25.77
C GLN A 592 -25.64 1.99 26.94
N PHE A 593 -24.53 1.69 27.62
CA PHE A 593 -23.95 2.56 28.65
C PHE A 593 -23.57 3.94 28.09
N LEU A 594 -22.92 4.02 26.93
CA LEU A 594 -22.55 5.29 26.31
C LEU A 594 -23.78 6.14 25.96
N MET A 595 -24.84 5.51 25.43
CA MET A 595 -26.09 6.17 25.04
C MET A 595 -26.94 6.62 26.23
N SER A 596 -26.68 6.11 27.45
CA SER A 596 -27.40 6.53 28.66
C SER A 596 -27.22 8.02 28.96
N ASN A 597 -26.07 8.60 28.58
CA ASN A 597 -25.83 10.04 28.63
C ASN A 597 -26.08 10.67 27.25
N SER A 598 -27.33 11.07 27.00
CA SER A 598 -27.73 11.62 25.70
C SER A 598 -26.95 12.87 25.27
N ALA A 599 -26.49 13.70 26.21
CA ALA A 599 -25.70 14.89 25.89
C ALA A 599 -24.34 14.51 25.31
N ARG A 600 -23.60 13.62 25.99
CA ARG A 600 -22.30 13.11 25.52
C ARG A 600 -22.44 12.33 24.21
N TRP A 601 -23.46 11.49 24.11
CA TRP A 601 -23.77 10.74 22.89
C TRP A 601 -23.97 11.66 21.68
N ASN A 602 -24.81 12.69 21.82
CA ASN A 602 -25.07 13.62 20.73
C ASN A 602 -23.82 14.41 20.34
N THR A 603 -22.98 14.78 21.31
CA THR A 603 -21.68 15.42 21.04
C THR A 603 -20.77 14.52 20.21
N LEU A 604 -20.64 13.24 20.58
CA LEU A 604 -19.84 12.26 19.84
C LEU A 604 -20.35 12.11 18.40
N VAL A 605 -21.63 11.76 18.24
CA VAL A 605 -22.23 11.48 16.92
C VAL A 605 -22.16 12.71 16.01
N LYS A 606 -22.45 13.90 16.54
CA LYS A 606 -22.35 15.15 15.77
C LYS A 606 -20.91 15.46 15.37
N SER A 607 -19.95 15.28 16.28
CA SER A 607 -18.55 15.56 16.00
C SER A 607 -18.00 14.63 14.90
N VAL A 608 -18.31 13.33 14.98
CA VAL A 608 -17.91 12.35 13.96
C VAL A 608 -18.59 12.65 12.63
N GLY A 609 -19.91 12.92 12.64
CA GLY A 609 -20.67 13.30 11.45
C GLY A 609 -20.15 14.58 10.75
N ASN A 610 -19.45 15.45 11.49
CA ASN A 610 -18.80 16.64 10.96
C ASN A 610 -17.34 16.38 10.50
N GLY A 611 -16.91 15.12 10.41
CA GLY A 611 -15.60 14.71 9.89
C GLY A 611 -14.48 14.61 10.93
N ALA A 612 -14.76 14.73 12.23
CA ALA A 612 -13.73 14.54 13.25
C ALA A 612 -13.30 13.06 13.33
N LYS A 613 -12.01 12.83 13.62
CA LYS A 613 -11.51 11.48 13.93
C LYS A 613 -12.25 10.92 15.13
N PHE A 614 -12.72 9.67 15.05
CA PHE A 614 -13.55 9.06 16.09
C PHE A 614 -12.88 9.09 17.47
N SER A 615 -11.58 8.80 17.56
CA SER A 615 -10.81 8.86 18.81
C SER A 615 -10.92 10.22 19.49
N ASP A 616 -10.75 11.29 18.71
CA ASP A 616 -10.68 12.65 19.21
C ASP A 616 -12.07 13.15 19.60
N ALA A 617 -13.07 12.83 18.76
CA ALA A 617 -14.48 13.08 19.05
C ALA A 617 -14.94 12.37 20.32
N PHE A 618 -14.48 11.13 20.55
CA PHE A 618 -14.81 10.36 21.73
C PHE A 618 -14.20 10.94 22.99
N VAL A 619 -12.91 11.29 22.96
CA VAL A 619 -12.24 11.95 24.10
C VAL A 619 -12.93 13.28 24.42
N ASN A 620 -13.29 14.07 23.42
CA ASN A 620 -14.02 15.32 23.63
C ASN A 620 -15.40 15.09 24.29
N ALA A 621 -16.13 14.06 23.83
CA ALA A 621 -17.47 13.78 24.34
C ALA A 621 -17.50 13.12 25.73
N TYR A 622 -16.58 12.19 26.01
CA TYR A 622 -16.59 11.36 27.22
C TYR A 622 -15.47 11.67 28.22
N GLY A 623 -14.48 12.47 27.83
CA GLY A 623 -13.38 12.94 28.67
C GLY A 623 -12.13 12.05 28.68
N ASP A 624 -12.18 10.86 28.09
CA ASP A 624 -11.04 9.96 27.96
C ASP A 624 -11.22 8.97 26.80
N THR A 625 -10.23 8.10 26.55
CA THR A 625 -10.26 7.16 25.41
C THR A 625 -11.33 6.07 25.56
N PRO A 626 -11.78 5.44 24.45
CA PRO A 626 -12.73 4.33 24.50
C PRO A 626 -12.31 3.19 25.44
N GLU A 627 -11.01 2.89 25.52
CA GLU A 627 -10.44 1.87 26.39
C GLU A 627 -10.71 2.19 27.85
N LYS A 628 -10.37 3.39 28.29
CA LYS A 628 -10.54 3.77 29.71
C LYS A 628 -12.00 3.96 30.10
N ILE A 629 -12.83 4.48 29.20
CA ILE A 629 -14.28 4.55 29.46
C ILE A 629 -14.89 3.14 29.54
N SER A 630 -14.35 2.16 28.79
CA SER A 630 -14.78 0.76 28.92
C SER A 630 -14.45 0.17 30.29
N GLU A 631 -13.35 0.58 30.93
CA GLU A 631 -12.99 0.11 32.28
C GLU A 631 -13.95 0.63 33.34
N ILE A 632 -14.46 1.86 33.17
CA ILE A 632 -15.48 2.43 34.07
C ILE A 632 -16.77 1.62 33.94
N TRP A 633 -17.25 1.43 32.71
CA TRP A 633 -18.44 0.62 32.42
C TRP A 633 -18.32 -0.81 32.99
N TRP A 634 -17.14 -1.44 32.83
CA TRP A 634 -16.88 -2.79 33.33
C TRP A 634 -16.99 -2.89 34.86
N LYS A 635 -16.48 -1.88 35.58
CA LYS A 635 -16.51 -1.84 37.05
C LYS A 635 -17.90 -1.53 37.60
N THR A 636 -18.71 -0.75 36.88
CA THR A 636 -20.06 -0.37 37.34
C THR A 636 -21.11 -1.46 37.10
N GLY A 637 -20.77 -2.55 36.41
CA GLY A 637 -21.70 -3.65 36.13
C GLY A 637 -22.94 -3.22 35.35
N SER A 638 -22.81 -2.15 34.55
CA SER A 638 -23.91 -1.45 33.88
C SER A 638 -24.33 -2.08 32.56
#